data_AF-A0A948CTR9-F1
#
_entry.id   AF-A0A948CTR9-F1
#
_cell.length_a   1.000
_cell.length_b   1.000
_cell.length_c   1.000
_cell.angle_alpha   90.00
_cell.angle_beta   90.00
_cell.angle_gamma   90.00
#
_symmetry.space_group_name_H-M   'P 1'
#
loop_
_entity.id
_entity.type
_entity.pdbx_description
1 polymer ?
#
loop_
_entity_poly.entity_id
_entity_poly.type
_entity_poly.pdbx_seq_one_letter_code
_entity_poly.pdbx_strand_id
1 'polypeptide(L)'
;MLRQTGKIILILSLLMTEFFYLQKNCQAVNIGDVVINEVAWMGTTVSFNNEWLELKNTTNNDINLEGWSLIAQDNAPLINLTGIIIANGYFLLERTDDASVLDIKADVIYNGVLGNDGETLGLRDKDKNLIDFVDANNAWLAGNNTEKKTMERKDNNNWQTSLNINGTPRAINSVVVLSPPPLLPETPVIDIKNVPFISSPSSTIPFLIYKLGDALINEFVVDPADNDVEWIEICNLTNQKIDLSNWTIEDSNKTKTNLSGFFDINNEVKFKVIEKPTGILNNNGDLIILRDGFGNLIDQVVYGDLNDGDKSNNAPTASDPFSIARKFDCYNSFNNQNDFILTTTPTKNKNNIITLLTDSDKEISPEQRALFDYSQDIFISEIFPNPTGDDAKLEFIEIYNASKREVNLTGWSLSNENNEKNNFEKISTSTIIKAGEYLSFFRQLTKIVMYNDQGEVKLFQPLASKPIQIVKYKNVIENQSYNLILSTTNKQKEYIWSETVTPSAINIVKTINHLPKVNFNFPNKIIACQPIIFDSSDTFDQDNDNLKFSWDFGDGIKLNSPLSEHTFLSPGTYTVSLTVSDGQGKVKKEKIIKVIGINDTTTDSYLKNNQQTQLAPIIINEFLPNPVNSDINEEWIELYNQSNAPINLVNWQLDDNKDNSLPYEFLTDLWLDNNNFLVINRQQNNLVLNNTNDAVRLFNDFGELIDIVEYKAAVVGKTYARDKNNKWFWTNVLTPGEKNIINASKNYIKIENKTIKTKVNKNNIIETTLTKVSQHKIGDIIKIKGKVVVLPGILGEQYFYIVGSPSLQIYNYKKNFPNLKIGDYIEVVGELTEVNGEPRLKIKDLTNIKILEHQKPPIAQVLTCDKFDEEYIGQLVSITGEVTDRKGSTIYFDDGDDEIMLYIKRATDIKSIDLIKGKTYTISGIVVKTQSGLKLMPRSKDDIVIKNLEIKANDVLGEVITDNEWEITDRNKKLELFKYL
;
A
#
# COMPACT_ATOMS: atom_id res chain seq x y z
N MET A 1 -0.23 -20.50 -61.07
CA MET A 1 0.92 -19.78 -60.49
C MET A 1 0.64 -18.32 -60.07
N LEU A 2 -0.54 -17.74 -60.27
CA LEU A 2 -0.81 -16.30 -59.98
C LEU A 2 -1.51 -15.98 -58.63
N ARG A 3 -1.58 -16.91 -57.69
CA ARG A 3 -2.15 -16.68 -56.33
C ARG A 3 -1.19 -16.91 -55.15
N GLN A 4 0.05 -17.34 -55.41
CA GLN A 4 1.09 -17.46 -54.36
C GLN A 4 2.01 -16.24 -54.28
N THR A 5 2.28 -15.57 -55.40
CA THR A 5 3.14 -14.36 -55.46
C THR A 5 2.64 -13.23 -54.57
N GLY A 6 1.33 -12.96 -54.55
CA GLY A 6 0.75 -11.87 -53.75
C GLY A 6 0.92 -12.01 -52.24
N LYS A 7 0.99 -13.24 -51.70
CA LYS A 7 1.27 -13.45 -50.26
C LYS A 7 2.74 -13.29 -49.92
N ILE A 8 3.64 -13.65 -50.82
CA ILE A 8 5.09 -13.52 -50.62
C ILE A 8 5.49 -12.05 -50.57
N ILE A 9 4.95 -11.22 -51.46
CA ILE A 9 5.23 -9.77 -51.50
C ILE A 9 4.77 -9.08 -50.20
N LEU A 10 3.60 -9.42 -49.67
CA LEU A 10 3.09 -8.80 -48.43
C LEU A 10 3.94 -9.16 -47.20
N ILE A 11 4.44 -10.40 -47.13
CA ILE A 11 5.32 -10.86 -46.04
C ILE A 11 6.70 -10.19 -46.16
N LEU A 12 7.25 -10.04 -47.36
CA LEU A 12 8.50 -9.30 -47.59
C LEU A 12 8.37 -7.80 -47.28
N SER A 13 7.21 -7.16 -47.51
CA SER A 13 7.00 -5.77 -47.10
C SER A 13 6.93 -5.60 -45.58
N LEU A 14 6.29 -6.53 -44.84
CA LEU A 14 6.28 -6.48 -43.38
C LEU A 14 7.69 -6.69 -42.81
N LEU A 15 8.43 -7.67 -43.32
CA LEU A 15 9.80 -7.95 -42.88
C LEU A 15 10.76 -6.79 -43.17
N MET A 16 10.57 -6.05 -44.28
CA MET A 16 11.33 -4.81 -44.51
C MET A 16 10.97 -3.69 -43.52
N THR A 17 9.70 -3.52 -43.14
CA THR A 17 9.33 -2.52 -42.12
C THR A 17 9.86 -2.86 -40.72
N GLU A 18 9.99 -4.15 -40.37
CA GLU A 18 10.64 -4.58 -39.12
C GLU A 18 12.16 -4.38 -39.17
N PHE A 19 12.82 -4.61 -40.33
CA PHE A 19 14.27 -4.42 -40.47
C PHE A 19 14.72 -2.96 -40.31
N PHE A 20 13.89 -1.98 -40.69
CA PHE A 20 14.15 -0.56 -40.46
C PHE A 20 13.81 -0.09 -39.03
N TYR A 21 13.06 -0.87 -38.24
CA TYR A 21 12.76 -0.56 -36.85
C TYR A 21 13.84 -1.02 -35.84
N LEU A 22 14.87 -1.74 -36.31
CA LEU A 22 15.93 -2.31 -35.48
C LEU A 22 17.30 -1.62 -35.62
N GLN A 23 17.37 -0.49 -36.32
CA GLN A 23 18.45 0.49 -36.13
C GLN A 23 18.01 1.57 -35.14
N LYS A 24 18.07 1.27 -33.83
CA LYS A 24 18.37 2.33 -32.84
C LYS A 24 19.68 2.98 -33.31
N ASN A 25 19.71 4.31 -33.43
CA ASN A 25 20.90 5.02 -33.89
C ASN A 25 22.09 4.68 -32.99
N CYS A 26 23.12 4.03 -33.54
CA CYS A 26 24.41 3.98 -32.87
C CYS A 26 25.03 5.37 -33.00
N GLN A 27 24.82 6.23 -31.99
CA GLN A 27 25.64 7.42 -31.86
C GLN A 27 27.12 7.02 -31.77
N ALA A 28 28.00 7.82 -32.37
CA ALA A 28 29.41 7.77 -32.03
C ALA A 28 29.54 8.24 -30.58
N VAL A 29 30.28 7.48 -29.76
CA VAL A 29 30.47 7.78 -28.35
C VAL A 29 31.69 8.67 -28.20
N ASN A 30 31.54 9.74 -27.42
CA ASN A 30 32.45 10.87 -27.35
C ASN A 30 33.31 10.80 -26.08
N ILE A 31 34.37 11.61 -26.02
CA ILE A 31 35.20 11.74 -24.83
C ILE A 31 34.32 12.25 -23.67
N GLY A 32 34.29 11.49 -22.57
CA GLY A 32 33.48 11.79 -21.39
C GLY A 32 32.05 11.21 -21.38
N ASP A 33 31.56 10.61 -22.48
CA ASP A 33 30.22 9.97 -22.51
C ASP A 33 30.13 8.76 -21.56
N VAL A 34 31.26 8.08 -21.32
CA VAL A 34 31.45 7.13 -20.22
C VAL A 34 32.75 7.50 -19.49
N VAL A 35 32.71 7.61 -18.16
CA VAL A 35 33.87 7.95 -17.32
C VAL A 35 34.17 6.86 -16.31
N ILE A 36 35.44 6.71 -15.93
CA ILE A 36 35.87 5.93 -14.76
C ILE A 36 35.43 6.72 -13.52
N ASN A 37 34.44 6.21 -12.80
CA ASN A 37 33.75 6.93 -11.73
C ASN A 37 34.42 6.75 -10.37
N GLU A 38 34.78 5.51 -10.03
CA GLU A 38 35.30 5.15 -8.72
C GLU A 38 36.31 3.99 -8.81
N VAL A 39 37.31 4.00 -7.93
CA VAL A 39 38.44 3.06 -7.90
C VAL A 39 38.74 2.61 -6.46
N ALA A 40 38.63 1.30 -6.23
CA ALA A 40 38.92 0.63 -4.97
C ALA A 40 40.24 -0.16 -5.01
N TRP A 41 41.32 0.51 -5.40
CA TRP A 41 42.67 -0.05 -5.55
C TRP A 41 43.26 -0.71 -4.30
N MET A 42 42.71 -0.39 -3.12
CA MET A 42 43.16 -0.91 -1.83
C MET A 42 42.46 -2.20 -1.39
N GLY A 43 41.51 -2.72 -2.19
CA GLY A 43 40.55 -3.72 -1.76
C GLY A 43 39.59 -3.20 -0.68
N THR A 44 38.87 -4.10 -0.01
CA THR A 44 37.88 -3.74 1.03
C THR A 44 38.39 -3.99 2.45
N THR A 45 37.56 -3.68 3.45
CA THR A 45 37.77 -4.08 4.85
C THR A 45 37.81 -5.60 5.06
N VAL A 46 37.28 -6.40 4.13
CA VAL A 46 37.28 -7.87 4.20
C VAL A 46 38.61 -8.44 3.70
N SER A 47 39.12 -7.94 2.57
CA SER A 47 40.36 -8.42 1.96
C SER A 47 40.97 -7.40 1.00
N PHE A 48 42.31 -7.32 0.99
CA PHE A 48 43.06 -6.48 0.07
C PHE A 48 43.03 -6.95 -1.39
N ASN A 49 42.55 -8.17 -1.67
CA ASN A 49 42.37 -8.65 -3.05
C ASN A 49 41.05 -8.22 -3.67
N ASN A 50 40.11 -7.69 -2.86
CA ASN A 50 38.74 -7.34 -3.25
C ASN A 50 38.71 -5.98 -3.96
N GLU A 51 39.60 -5.79 -4.93
CA GLU A 51 39.73 -4.57 -5.73
C GLU A 51 38.60 -4.47 -6.74
N TRP A 52 38.01 -3.29 -6.88
CA TRP A 52 36.93 -3.05 -7.83
C TRP A 52 37.06 -1.67 -8.49
N LEU A 53 36.40 -1.54 -9.64
CA LEU A 53 36.37 -0.36 -10.49
C LEU A 53 34.92 -0.10 -10.89
N GLU A 54 34.58 1.15 -11.18
CA GLU A 54 33.28 1.50 -11.72
C GLU A 54 33.37 2.47 -12.90
N LEU A 55 32.51 2.25 -13.90
CA LEU A 55 32.25 3.20 -14.97
C LEU A 55 30.87 3.85 -14.79
N LYS A 56 30.73 5.11 -15.18
CA LYS A 56 29.46 5.86 -15.21
C LYS A 56 29.19 6.38 -16.61
N ASN A 57 27.98 6.14 -17.11
CA ASN A 57 27.47 6.78 -18.31
C ASN A 57 27.02 8.21 -17.94
N THR A 58 27.54 9.22 -18.64
CA THR A 58 27.19 10.63 -18.40
C THR A 58 26.07 11.11 -19.33
N THR A 59 25.62 10.26 -20.26
CA THR A 59 24.65 10.59 -21.30
C THR A 59 23.24 10.09 -20.94
N ASN A 60 22.26 10.70 -21.60
CA ASN A 60 20.85 10.32 -21.51
C ASN A 60 20.46 9.12 -22.40
N ASN A 61 21.42 8.38 -22.96
CA ASN A 61 21.20 7.22 -23.83
C ASN A 61 21.94 5.97 -23.33
N ASP A 62 21.39 4.78 -23.59
CA ASP A 62 22.05 3.51 -23.27
C ASP A 62 23.29 3.31 -24.15
N ILE A 63 24.45 3.06 -23.55
CA ILE A 63 25.72 2.84 -24.27
C ILE A 63 26.06 1.35 -24.25
N ASN A 64 26.29 0.78 -25.43
CA ASN A 64 26.75 -0.60 -25.57
C ASN A 64 28.28 -0.65 -25.48
N LEU A 65 28.78 -1.36 -24.47
CA LEU A 65 30.21 -1.55 -24.18
C LEU A 65 30.81 -2.76 -24.91
N GLU A 66 30.06 -3.46 -25.77
CA GLU A 66 30.54 -4.63 -26.50
C GLU A 66 31.84 -4.35 -27.29
N GLY A 67 32.92 -5.01 -26.87
CA GLY A 67 34.26 -4.90 -27.48
C GLY A 67 35.09 -3.71 -26.97
N TRP A 68 34.59 -2.92 -26.02
CA TRP A 68 35.37 -1.89 -25.32
C TRP A 68 36.41 -2.52 -24.39
N SER A 69 37.37 -1.72 -23.91
CA SER A 69 38.36 -2.16 -22.93
C SER A 69 38.77 -1.05 -21.96
N LEU A 70 38.93 -1.40 -20.69
CA LEU A 70 39.72 -0.61 -19.74
C LEU A 70 41.11 -1.25 -19.62
N ILE A 71 42.17 -0.45 -19.74
CA ILE A 71 43.55 -0.94 -19.72
C ILE A 71 44.45 -0.06 -18.85
N ALA A 72 45.25 -0.70 -17.97
CA ALA A 72 46.32 -0.05 -17.22
C ALA A 72 47.56 0.22 -18.11
N GLN A 73 48.37 1.22 -17.76
CA GLN A 73 49.51 1.66 -18.59
C GLN A 73 50.62 0.61 -18.77
N ASP A 74 50.76 -0.33 -17.83
CA ASP A 74 51.68 -1.48 -17.93
C ASP A 74 51.05 -2.68 -18.67
N ASN A 75 49.77 -2.59 -19.02
CA ASN A 75 48.86 -3.59 -19.62
C ASN A 75 48.25 -4.62 -18.63
N ALA A 76 48.30 -4.41 -17.31
CA ALA A 76 47.68 -5.29 -16.31
C ALA A 76 47.08 -4.49 -15.13
N PRO A 77 45.74 -4.43 -14.97
CA PRO A 77 44.71 -5.16 -15.70
C PRO A 77 44.47 -4.69 -17.15
N LEU A 78 44.09 -5.65 -17.99
CA LEU A 78 43.41 -5.44 -19.26
C LEU A 78 42.03 -6.08 -19.15
N ILE A 79 40.99 -5.25 -19.05
CA ILE A 79 39.61 -5.65 -18.85
C ILE A 79 38.84 -5.43 -20.15
N ASN A 80 38.37 -6.51 -20.77
CA ASN A 80 37.45 -6.43 -21.90
C ASN A 80 36.02 -6.25 -21.37
N LEU A 81 35.25 -5.37 -21.99
CA LEU A 81 33.89 -5.03 -21.58
C LEU A 81 32.87 -5.60 -22.58
N THR A 82 31.72 -6.00 -22.05
CA THR A 82 30.58 -6.58 -22.80
C THR A 82 29.29 -6.21 -22.10
N GLY A 83 28.21 -5.98 -22.85
CA GLY A 83 26.91 -5.56 -22.28
C GLY A 83 26.64 -4.06 -22.39
N ILE A 84 25.65 -3.57 -21.63
CA ILE A 84 25.08 -2.22 -21.81
C ILE A 84 25.12 -1.46 -20.48
N ILE A 85 25.72 -0.27 -20.48
CA ILE A 85 25.58 0.71 -19.39
C ILE A 85 24.41 1.64 -19.75
N ILE A 86 23.33 1.56 -18.96
CA ILE A 86 22.10 2.32 -19.20
C ILE A 86 22.34 3.83 -19.07
N ALA A 87 21.44 4.65 -19.63
CA ALA A 87 21.48 6.11 -19.51
C ALA A 87 21.65 6.58 -18.04
N ASN A 88 22.63 7.45 -17.79
CA ASN A 88 23.05 7.92 -16.45
C ASN A 88 23.45 6.82 -15.43
N GLY A 89 23.58 5.56 -15.85
CA GLY A 89 23.83 4.42 -14.97
C GLY A 89 25.29 4.12 -14.68
N TYR A 90 25.49 3.17 -13.76
CA TYR A 90 26.79 2.67 -13.29
C TYR A 90 27.04 1.25 -13.78
N PHE A 91 28.31 0.90 -14.01
CA PHE A 91 28.75 -0.41 -14.48
C PHE A 91 29.96 -0.88 -13.63
N LEU A 92 29.77 -1.96 -12.87
CA LEU A 92 30.67 -2.39 -11.79
C LEU A 92 31.59 -3.53 -12.26
N LEU A 93 32.87 -3.45 -11.92
CA LEU A 93 33.88 -4.43 -12.30
C LEU A 93 34.64 -4.91 -11.06
N GLU A 94 34.62 -6.21 -10.78
CA GLU A 94 35.22 -6.81 -9.59
C GLU A 94 36.34 -7.77 -9.93
N ARG A 95 37.38 -7.80 -9.08
CA ARG A 95 38.56 -8.61 -9.30
C ARG A 95 38.35 -10.04 -8.80
N THR A 96 38.74 -11.01 -9.63
CA THR A 96 38.75 -12.47 -9.37
C THR A 96 37.39 -13.14 -9.10
N ASP A 97 36.48 -12.57 -8.32
CA ASP A 97 35.14 -13.12 -8.06
C ASP A 97 34.07 -12.04 -7.75
N ASP A 98 32.80 -12.48 -7.77
CA ASP A 98 31.55 -11.71 -7.58
C ASP A 98 31.27 -11.52 -6.05
N ALA A 99 32.33 -11.23 -5.29
CA ALA A 99 32.34 -11.07 -3.83
C ALA A 99 33.36 -10.03 -3.33
N SER A 100 33.84 -9.15 -4.22
CA SER A 100 34.68 -8.01 -3.84
C SER A 100 33.84 -6.94 -3.14
N VAL A 101 32.68 -6.63 -3.70
CA VAL A 101 31.62 -5.82 -3.07
C VAL A 101 30.58 -6.76 -2.45
N LEU A 102 30.18 -6.49 -1.21
CA LEU A 102 29.21 -7.35 -0.51
C LEU A 102 27.79 -7.04 -0.99
N ASP A 103 27.02 -8.09 -1.31
CA ASP A 103 25.62 -8.08 -1.73
C ASP A 103 25.26 -7.22 -2.97
N ILE A 104 26.26 -6.64 -3.65
CA ILE A 104 26.13 -5.99 -4.96
C ILE A 104 26.86 -6.85 -5.99
N LYS A 105 26.16 -7.20 -7.06
CA LYS A 105 26.70 -8.00 -8.15
C LYS A 105 27.53 -7.16 -9.14
N ALA A 106 28.66 -7.67 -9.60
CA ALA A 106 29.44 -7.11 -10.69
C ALA A 106 28.81 -7.34 -12.09
N ASP A 107 29.09 -6.43 -13.02
CA ASP A 107 28.78 -6.61 -14.44
C ASP A 107 29.90 -7.35 -15.18
N VAL A 108 31.16 -7.17 -14.75
CA VAL A 108 32.34 -7.86 -15.30
C VAL A 108 33.27 -8.32 -14.17
N ILE A 109 33.64 -9.61 -14.18
CA ILE A 109 34.73 -10.13 -13.34
C ILE A 109 36.05 -10.07 -14.12
N TYR A 110 37.08 -9.46 -13.55
CA TYR A 110 38.37 -9.24 -14.20
C TYR A 110 39.55 -9.89 -13.46
N ASN A 111 40.70 -9.93 -14.14
CA ASN A 111 41.97 -10.44 -13.59
C ASN A 111 43.09 -9.43 -13.87
N GLY A 112 44.05 -9.37 -12.95
CA GLY A 112 45.03 -8.28 -12.82
C GLY A 112 45.08 -7.81 -11.37
N VAL A 113 45.93 -6.83 -11.07
CA VAL A 113 46.10 -6.21 -9.74
C VAL A 113 46.26 -4.72 -9.97
N LEU A 114 45.57 -3.88 -9.21
CA LEU A 114 45.78 -2.43 -9.27
C LEU A 114 47.03 -2.03 -8.46
N GLY A 115 47.92 -1.24 -9.05
CA GLY A 115 49.14 -0.76 -8.41
C GLY A 115 48.87 0.05 -7.14
N ASN A 116 49.41 -0.38 -5.99
CA ASN A 116 49.18 0.29 -4.71
C ASN A 116 49.77 1.71 -4.62
N ASP A 117 50.83 1.99 -5.40
CA ASP A 117 51.51 3.28 -5.47
C ASP A 117 50.94 4.22 -6.55
N GLY A 118 49.77 3.90 -7.12
CA GLY A 118 49.13 4.65 -8.21
C GLY A 118 49.27 3.97 -9.57
N GLU A 119 48.24 4.09 -10.41
CA GLU A 119 48.20 3.43 -11.72
C GLU A 119 47.36 4.22 -12.74
N THR A 120 47.86 4.32 -13.97
CA THR A 120 47.20 5.07 -15.04
C THR A 120 46.27 4.17 -15.86
N LEU A 121 44.98 4.47 -15.82
CA LEU A 121 43.91 3.69 -16.44
C LEU A 121 43.33 4.43 -17.65
N GLY A 122 43.14 3.74 -18.77
CA GLY A 122 42.50 4.29 -19.97
C GLY A 122 41.27 3.47 -20.39
N LEU A 123 40.10 4.12 -20.46
CA LEU A 123 38.88 3.54 -21.01
C LEU A 123 38.83 3.78 -22.53
N ARG A 124 38.62 2.72 -23.30
CA ARG A 124 38.60 2.76 -24.77
C ARG A 124 37.40 2.08 -25.37
N ASP A 125 36.92 2.63 -26.48
CA ASP A 125 35.87 2.00 -27.28
C ASP A 125 36.39 0.80 -28.09
N LYS A 126 35.45 0.10 -28.74
CA LYS A 126 35.72 -1.03 -29.66
C LYS A 126 36.71 -0.72 -30.80
N ASP A 127 36.78 0.55 -31.21
CA ASP A 127 37.64 1.04 -32.30
C ASP A 127 38.98 1.58 -31.75
N LYS A 128 39.19 1.46 -30.42
CA LYS A 128 40.36 1.82 -29.60
C LYS A 128 40.57 3.32 -29.37
N ASN A 129 39.58 4.14 -29.68
CA ASN A 129 39.57 5.56 -29.30
C ASN A 129 39.58 5.69 -27.78
N LEU A 130 40.23 6.73 -27.24
CA LEU A 130 40.18 7.01 -25.81
C LEU A 130 38.88 7.74 -25.48
N ILE A 131 38.13 7.25 -24.49
CA ILE A 131 36.85 7.82 -24.05
C ILE A 131 37.01 8.57 -22.73
N ASP A 132 37.79 8.02 -21.80
CA ASP A 132 38.17 8.66 -20.53
C ASP A 132 39.50 8.07 -20.02
N PHE A 133 40.17 8.75 -19.10
CA PHE A 133 41.40 8.28 -18.47
C PHE A 133 41.60 8.80 -17.05
N VAL A 134 42.41 8.09 -16.27
CA VAL A 134 42.92 8.52 -14.98
C VAL A 134 44.44 8.50 -15.04
N ASP A 135 45.12 9.63 -14.86
CA ASP A 135 46.58 9.69 -14.76
C ASP A 135 47.00 9.73 -13.28
N ALA A 136 47.30 8.55 -12.73
CA ALA A 136 47.74 8.37 -11.35
C ALA A 136 49.16 7.76 -11.27
N ASN A 137 49.97 7.97 -12.31
CA ASN A 137 51.32 7.40 -12.55
C ASN A 137 52.36 7.51 -11.40
N ASN A 138 52.08 8.26 -10.32
CA ASN A 138 53.01 8.46 -9.19
C ASN A 138 52.35 8.31 -7.81
N ALA A 139 51.02 8.30 -7.75
CA ALA A 139 50.17 8.17 -6.56
C ALA A 139 48.70 8.18 -7.01
N TRP A 140 47.83 7.46 -6.32
CA TRP A 140 46.39 7.64 -6.46
C TRP A 140 45.98 9.06 -6.06
N LEU A 141 45.15 9.70 -6.89
CA LEU A 141 44.78 11.11 -6.76
C LEU A 141 43.93 11.40 -5.52
N ALA A 142 43.24 10.37 -5.00
CA ALA A 142 42.64 10.35 -3.68
C ALA A 142 42.45 8.89 -3.19
N GLY A 143 41.65 8.69 -2.14
CA GLY A 143 41.47 7.41 -1.46
C GLY A 143 42.29 7.30 -0.17
N ASN A 144 42.00 6.29 0.66
CA ASN A 144 42.71 5.99 1.89
C ASN A 144 42.73 4.47 2.15
N ASN A 145 43.90 3.84 2.00
CA ASN A 145 44.09 2.39 2.18
C ASN A 145 43.83 1.95 3.65
N THR A 146 44.22 2.76 4.63
CA THR A 146 44.05 2.46 6.06
C THR A 146 42.58 2.43 6.47
N GLU A 147 41.78 3.35 5.94
CA GLU A 147 40.33 3.45 6.20
C GLU A 147 39.48 2.70 5.16
N LYS A 148 40.11 2.06 4.16
CA LYS A 148 39.46 1.41 3.00
C LYS A 148 38.45 2.30 2.29
N LYS A 149 38.77 3.59 2.16
CA LYS A 149 37.96 4.58 1.42
C LYS A 149 38.50 4.71 0.00
N THR A 150 37.61 4.58 -0.98
CA THR A 150 37.91 4.60 -2.41
C THR A 150 38.31 5.98 -2.93
N MET A 151 38.83 6.00 -4.16
CA MET A 151 39.05 7.21 -4.94
C MET A 151 37.84 7.43 -5.87
N GLU A 152 37.09 8.51 -5.68
CA GLU A 152 35.85 8.80 -6.40
C GLU A 152 35.93 10.14 -7.17
N ARG A 153 35.31 10.20 -8.35
CA ARG A 153 35.36 11.38 -9.23
C ARG A 153 34.40 12.47 -8.73
N LYS A 154 34.92 13.67 -8.50
CA LYS A 154 34.14 14.80 -7.97
C LYS A 154 33.47 15.62 -9.06
N ASP A 155 34.22 15.91 -10.12
CA ASP A 155 33.79 16.65 -11.31
C ASP A 155 34.75 16.30 -12.47
N ASN A 156 34.80 17.10 -13.54
CA ASN A 156 35.63 16.83 -14.72
C ASN A 156 37.14 16.88 -14.41
N ASN A 157 37.67 15.70 -14.07
CA ASN A 157 39.06 15.37 -13.71
C ASN A 157 39.53 15.79 -12.31
N ASN A 158 38.64 16.26 -11.43
CA ASN A 158 38.92 16.33 -9.99
C ASN A 158 38.45 15.07 -9.26
N TRP A 159 39.22 14.65 -8.24
CA TRP A 159 38.99 13.45 -7.45
C TRP A 159 38.92 13.78 -5.96
N GLN A 160 38.27 12.93 -5.19
CA GLN A 160 38.22 13.02 -3.72
C GLN A 160 38.23 11.62 -3.08
N THR A 161 38.57 11.57 -1.80
CA THR A 161 38.50 10.34 -1.01
C THR A 161 37.06 10.16 -0.58
N SER A 162 36.46 8.99 -0.84
CA SER A 162 35.07 8.76 -0.42
C SER A 162 34.92 8.92 1.08
N LEU A 163 33.82 9.54 1.52
CA LEU A 163 33.48 9.60 2.93
C LEU A 163 33.11 8.20 3.48
N ASN A 164 32.70 7.28 2.60
CA ASN A 164 32.24 5.94 2.94
C ASN A 164 33.36 4.90 2.94
N ILE A 165 33.40 4.08 3.99
CA ILE A 165 34.27 2.90 4.05
C ILE A 165 33.78 1.88 3.01
N ASN A 166 34.69 1.33 2.22
CA ASN A 166 34.45 0.56 1.01
C ASN A 166 33.76 1.31 -0.15
N GLY A 167 33.57 2.64 -0.07
CA GLY A 167 33.16 3.49 -1.20
C GLY A 167 31.66 3.63 -1.46
N THR A 168 31.31 3.95 -2.70
CA THR A 168 29.94 4.19 -3.20
C THR A 168 29.54 3.32 -4.42
N PRO A 169 29.78 1.99 -4.41
CA PRO A 169 29.50 1.12 -5.55
C PRO A 169 28.04 1.17 -6.00
N ARG A 170 27.83 1.41 -7.29
CA ARG A 170 26.55 1.67 -7.99
C ARG A 170 25.73 2.85 -7.45
N ALA A 171 26.36 3.77 -6.69
CA ALA A 171 25.71 4.92 -6.06
C ALA A 171 26.34 6.25 -6.51
N ILE A 172 25.84 7.37 -5.96
CA ILE A 172 26.43 8.69 -6.20
C ILE A 172 27.62 8.89 -5.24
N ASN A 173 28.75 9.28 -5.80
CA ASN A 173 29.99 9.64 -5.11
C ASN A 173 29.73 10.64 -3.97
N SER A 174 30.43 10.47 -2.85
CA SER A 174 30.15 11.18 -1.59
C SER A 174 30.27 12.71 -1.70
N VAL A 175 29.52 13.45 -0.85
CA VAL A 175 29.52 14.93 -0.89
C VAL A 175 29.99 15.50 0.45
N VAL A 176 31.10 16.25 0.41
CA VAL A 176 31.64 16.95 1.59
C VAL A 176 30.77 18.16 1.92
N VAL A 177 29.86 17.99 2.88
CA VAL A 177 29.10 19.10 3.48
C VAL A 177 30.05 19.92 4.37
N LEU A 178 30.41 21.13 3.92
CA LEU A 178 31.16 22.09 4.72
C LEU A 178 30.26 22.69 5.80
N SER A 179 30.35 22.17 7.02
CA SER A 179 29.72 22.79 8.20
C SER A 179 30.31 24.18 8.49
N PRO A 180 29.49 25.18 8.87
CA PRO A 180 29.97 26.53 9.17
C PRO A 180 30.87 26.53 10.43
N PRO A 181 31.87 27.43 10.51
CA PRO A 181 32.79 27.50 11.65
C PRO A 181 32.07 27.93 12.94
N PRO A 182 32.49 27.43 14.12
CA PRO A 182 31.84 27.76 15.39
C PRO A 182 32.05 29.23 15.76
N LEU A 183 30.97 29.87 16.22
CA LEU A 183 30.98 31.24 16.74
C LEU A 183 31.79 31.35 18.04
N LEU A 184 32.62 32.38 18.11
CA LEU A 184 33.39 32.73 19.31
C LEU A 184 32.48 33.38 20.37
N PRO A 185 32.63 33.05 21.67
CA PRO A 185 32.02 33.80 22.76
C PRO A 185 32.74 35.15 22.99
N GLU A 186 32.04 36.11 23.58
CA GLU A 186 32.52 37.49 23.76
C GLU A 186 33.69 37.64 24.77
N THR A 187 34.44 38.73 24.62
CA THR A 187 35.76 38.96 25.23
C THR A 187 35.74 39.53 26.66
N PRO A 188 36.63 39.07 27.55
CA PRO A 188 37.26 39.93 28.57
C PRO A 188 38.45 40.73 27.98
N VAL A 189 38.86 41.80 28.67
CA VAL A 189 39.72 42.90 28.13
C VAL A 189 41.17 42.84 28.67
N ILE A 190 42.10 43.60 28.05
CA ILE A 190 43.49 43.96 28.49
C ILE A 190 44.56 42.91 28.08
N ASP A 191 45.78 43.24 27.59
CA ASP A 191 46.51 44.52 27.35
C ASP A 191 47.15 44.53 25.94
N ILE A 192 47.51 45.71 25.40
CA ILE A 192 48.20 45.86 24.11
C ILE A 192 49.62 46.43 24.33
N LYS A 193 50.67 45.61 24.12
CA LYS A 193 52.06 46.12 24.10
C LYS A 193 52.94 45.47 23.03
N ASN A 194 53.23 46.26 21.98
CA ASN A 194 54.22 46.05 20.91
C ASN A 194 53.83 44.90 19.95
N VAL A 195 53.94 45.01 18.62
CA VAL A 195 54.97 45.66 17.77
C VAL A 195 54.30 46.51 16.65
N PRO A 196 54.92 47.60 16.15
CA PRO A 196 54.24 48.56 15.27
C PRO A 196 54.14 48.17 13.78
N PHE A 197 53.12 48.72 13.12
CA PHE A 197 52.96 48.73 11.66
C PHE A 197 54.02 49.60 10.95
N ILE A 198 54.37 49.23 9.71
CA ILE A 198 54.98 50.12 8.71
C ILE A 198 54.04 50.17 7.50
N SER A 199 53.98 51.32 6.83
CA SER A 199 52.97 51.65 5.83
C SER A 199 53.20 51.05 4.42
N SER A 200 52.08 50.68 3.80
CA SER A 200 51.68 50.87 2.38
C SER A 200 52.65 51.62 1.44
N PRO A 201 52.68 51.30 0.11
CA PRO A 201 51.46 51.09 -0.69
C PRO A 201 51.49 50.08 -1.87
N SER A 202 50.31 49.50 -2.17
CA SER A 202 49.66 49.56 -3.50
C SER A 202 48.41 48.66 -3.49
N SER A 203 47.22 49.21 -3.70
CA SER A 203 45.95 48.45 -3.70
C SER A 203 45.28 48.49 -5.07
N THR A 204 45.75 47.67 -6.00
CA THR A 204 44.93 47.24 -7.14
C THR A 204 43.96 46.17 -6.64
N ILE A 205 42.68 46.53 -6.52
CA ILE A 205 41.62 45.55 -6.22
C ILE A 205 41.60 44.51 -7.36
N PRO A 206 41.57 43.20 -7.08
CA PRO A 206 41.39 42.20 -8.13
C PRO A 206 40.02 42.41 -8.81
N PHE A 207 40.02 42.56 -10.12
CA PHE A 207 38.78 42.67 -10.88
C PHE A 207 37.97 41.39 -10.75
N LEU A 208 36.73 41.50 -10.28
CA LEU A 208 35.78 40.40 -10.22
C LEU A 208 35.23 40.17 -11.64
N ILE A 209 35.43 38.97 -12.17
CA ILE A 209 34.95 38.56 -13.50
C ILE A 209 33.68 37.74 -13.28
N TYR A 210 32.56 38.24 -13.83
CA TYR A 210 31.27 37.56 -13.77
C TYR A 210 31.10 36.57 -14.92
N LYS A 211 30.27 35.55 -14.71
CA LYS A 211 29.98 34.48 -15.67
C LYS A 211 28.51 34.48 -16.08
N LEU A 212 28.23 33.79 -17.19
CA LEU A 212 26.87 33.42 -17.59
C LEU A 212 26.16 32.72 -16.42
N GLY A 213 25.01 33.26 -15.98
CA GLY A 213 24.23 32.75 -14.85
C GLY A 213 24.60 33.30 -13.47
N ASP A 214 25.64 34.13 -13.31
CA ASP A 214 25.93 34.77 -12.00
C ASP A 214 24.80 35.72 -11.54
N ALA A 215 24.05 36.27 -12.51
CA ALA A 215 22.76 36.92 -12.32
C ALA A 215 21.79 36.49 -13.43
N LEU A 216 20.48 36.54 -13.19
CA LEU A 216 19.44 36.16 -14.15
C LEU A 216 18.31 37.20 -14.19
N ILE A 217 17.62 37.32 -15.32
CA ILE A 217 16.35 38.05 -15.49
C ILE A 217 15.23 37.23 -14.84
N ASN A 218 14.53 37.77 -13.84
CA ASN A 218 13.62 36.99 -12.97
C ASN A 218 12.14 37.14 -13.31
N GLU A 219 11.70 38.37 -13.58
CA GLU A 219 10.32 38.72 -13.96
C GLU A 219 10.32 40.02 -14.77
N PHE A 220 9.37 40.20 -15.70
CA PHE A 220 9.23 41.46 -16.44
C PHE A 220 7.78 41.73 -16.87
N VAL A 221 7.43 43.02 -17.01
CA VAL A 221 6.16 43.50 -17.59
C VAL A 221 6.46 44.29 -18.86
N VAL A 222 5.85 43.83 -19.96
CA VAL A 222 6.00 44.40 -21.31
C VAL A 222 4.81 45.29 -21.71
N ASP A 223 3.65 45.04 -21.10
CA ASP A 223 2.39 45.73 -21.38
C ASP A 223 1.77 46.13 -20.04
N PRO A 224 2.12 47.30 -19.48
CA PRO A 224 1.69 47.72 -18.16
C PRO A 224 0.29 48.34 -18.17
N ALA A 225 -0.37 48.33 -17.03
CA ALA A 225 -1.67 48.97 -16.82
C ALA A 225 -1.65 50.49 -17.10
N ASP A 226 -2.82 51.05 -17.37
CA ASP A 226 -3.04 52.50 -17.52
C ASP A 226 -2.37 53.28 -16.37
N ASN A 227 -1.34 54.07 -16.70
CA ASN A 227 -0.46 54.89 -15.84
C ASN A 227 0.71 54.16 -15.12
N ASP A 228 0.87 52.85 -15.30
CA ASP A 228 2.08 52.11 -14.88
C ASP A 228 3.19 52.16 -15.96
N VAL A 229 4.26 51.38 -15.79
CA VAL A 229 5.48 51.45 -16.61
C VAL A 229 6.06 50.07 -16.91
N GLU A 230 6.70 49.90 -18.08
CA GLU A 230 7.53 48.73 -18.39
C GLU A 230 8.63 48.54 -17.32
N TRP A 231 8.90 47.30 -16.92
CA TRP A 231 9.98 46.99 -15.99
C TRP A 231 10.52 45.57 -16.15
N ILE A 232 11.78 45.40 -15.77
CA ILE A 232 12.50 44.12 -15.75
C ILE A 232 13.12 43.97 -14.38
N GLU A 233 12.95 42.80 -13.75
CA GLU A 233 13.69 42.40 -12.57
C GLU A 233 14.83 41.46 -12.93
N ILE A 234 15.97 41.66 -12.27
CA ILE A 234 17.10 40.73 -12.27
C ILE A 234 17.39 40.26 -10.84
N CYS A 235 18.03 39.11 -10.68
CA CYS A 235 18.43 38.59 -9.37
C CYS A 235 19.85 38.02 -9.36
N ASN A 236 20.48 38.01 -8.18
CA ASN A 236 21.85 37.55 -7.95
C ASN A 236 21.86 36.07 -7.53
N LEU A 237 22.76 35.28 -8.13
CA LEU A 237 23.01 33.87 -7.77
C LEU A 237 24.36 33.68 -7.05
N THR A 238 25.22 34.71 -7.03
CA THR A 238 26.51 34.65 -6.34
C THR A 238 26.39 34.90 -4.84
N ASN A 239 27.23 34.22 -4.06
CA ASN A 239 27.43 34.52 -2.63
C ASN A 239 28.27 35.80 -2.41
N GLN A 240 28.20 36.77 -3.33
CA GLN A 240 28.97 38.02 -3.29
C GLN A 240 28.10 39.23 -3.65
N LYS A 241 28.56 40.41 -3.22
CA LYS A 241 27.95 41.70 -3.55
C LYS A 241 28.33 42.10 -4.97
N ILE A 242 27.42 41.92 -5.91
CA ILE A 242 27.58 42.40 -7.29
C ILE A 242 27.40 43.93 -7.33
N ASP A 243 28.33 44.63 -7.96
CA ASP A 243 28.20 46.02 -8.37
C ASP A 243 27.67 46.06 -9.82
N LEU A 244 26.51 46.69 -10.01
CA LEU A 244 25.85 46.83 -11.32
C LEU A 244 26.32 48.07 -12.09
N SER A 245 27.28 48.82 -11.56
CA SER A 245 27.85 49.99 -12.24
C SER A 245 28.44 49.57 -13.60
N ASN A 246 27.95 50.22 -14.67
CA ASN A 246 28.29 49.96 -16.08
C ASN A 246 27.73 48.65 -16.66
N TRP A 247 26.99 47.83 -15.91
CA TRP A 247 26.21 46.73 -16.49
C TRP A 247 25.13 47.30 -17.41
N THR A 248 24.66 46.51 -18.39
CA THR A 248 23.61 46.94 -19.32
C THR A 248 22.54 45.89 -19.56
N ILE A 249 21.31 46.35 -19.77
CA ILE A 249 20.25 45.57 -20.43
C ILE A 249 20.14 46.08 -21.87
N GLU A 250 20.16 45.17 -22.85
CA GLU A 250 20.01 45.47 -24.28
C GLU A 250 18.72 44.87 -24.85
N ASP A 251 18.05 45.60 -25.76
CA ASP A 251 16.94 45.10 -26.58
C ASP A 251 17.42 44.47 -27.91
N SER A 252 16.49 43.92 -28.71
CA SER A 252 16.80 43.40 -30.07
C SER A 252 17.39 44.44 -31.03
N ASN A 253 17.16 45.74 -30.79
CA ASN A 253 17.71 46.86 -31.57
C ASN A 253 19.10 47.33 -31.07
N LYS A 254 19.59 46.76 -29.96
CA LYS A 254 20.81 47.14 -29.22
C LYS A 254 20.73 48.53 -28.57
N THR A 255 19.51 49.01 -28.31
CA THR A 255 19.26 50.10 -27.36
C THR A 255 19.70 49.62 -25.97
N LYS A 256 20.35 50.48 -25.17
CA LYS A 256 20.95 50.08 -23.89
C LYS A 256 20.39 50.84 -22.70
N THR A 257 19.89 50.09 -21.71
CA THR A 257 19.65 50.57 -20.35
C THR A 257 20.94 50.42 -19.55
N ASN A 258 21.53 51.52 -19.06
CA ASN A 258 22.68 51.45 -18.15
C ASN A 258 22.18 51.17 -16.72
N LEU A 259 22.78 50.19 -16.04
CA LEU A 259 22.45 49.82 -14.67
C LEU A 259 23.35 50.55 -13.66
N SER A 260 22.91 50.56 -12.39
CA SER A 260 23.65 51.14 -11.27
C SER A 260 23.16 50.61 -9.91
N GLY A 261 23.99 50.75 -8.89
CA GLY A 261 23.74 50.23 -7.54
C GLY A 261 24.31 48.82 -7.33
N PHE A 262 23.90 48.16 -6.26
CA PHE A 262 24.46 46.87 -5.84
C PHE A 262 23.36 45.88 -5.48
N PHE A 263 23.64 44.59 -5.66
CA PHE A 263 22.94 43.52 -4.95
C PHE A 263 23.57 43.32 -3.57
N ASP A 264 22.78 43.34 -2.49
CA ASP A 264 23.28 43.13 -1.12
C ASP A 264 22.59 41.92 -0.46
N ILE A 265 23.40 40.96 -0.02
CA ILE A 265 22.95 39.65 0.48
C ILE A 265 22.34 39.75 1.89
N ASN A 266 22.64 40.83 2.62
CA ASN A 266 22.48 40.87 4.09
C ASN A 266 21.11 41.37 4.58
N ASN A 267 20.13 41.62 3.70
CA ASN A 267 18.84 42.22 4.06
C ASN A 267 17.68 41.79 3.11
N GLU A 268 17.51 40.49 2.87
CA GLU A 268 16.33 39.89 2.18
C GLU A 268 16.01 40.35 0.74
N VAL A 269 16.89 41.11 0.06
CA VAL A 269 16.65 41.58 -1.32
C VAL A 269 17.59 40.90 -2.33
N LYS A 270 17.23 39.66 -2.73
CA LYS A 270 17.89 38.89 -3.81
C LYS A 270 17.71 39.53 -5.21
N PHE A 271 16.73 40.42 -5.32
CA PHE A 271 16.14 40.91 -6.57
C PHE A 271 16.42 42.40 -6.80
N LYS A 272 16.33 42.86 -8.04
CA LYS A 272 16.51 44.27 -8.40
C LYS A 272 15.66 44.63 -9.61
N VAL A 273 14.65 45.46 -9.39
CA VAL A 273 13.81 46.01 -10.47
C VAL A 273 14.50 47.20 -11.17
N ILE A 274 14.38 47.20 -12.50
CA ILE A 274 14.73 48.24 -13.46
C ILE A 274 13.40 48.72 -14.06
N GLU A 275 12.97 49.92 -13.73
CA GLU A 275 11.78 50.54 -14.33
C GLU A 275 12.18 51.43 -15.51
N LYS A 276 11.33 51.46 -16.55
CA LYS A 276 11.56 52.23 -17.79
C LYS A 276 12.90 51.87 -18.45
N PRO A 277 13.08 50.62 -18.91
CA PRO A 277 14.23 50.26 -19.74
C PRO A 277 14.35 51.21 -20.95
N THR A 278 15.58 51.41 -21.42
CA THR A 278 15.90 52.24 -22.57
C THR A 278 15.91 51.36 -23.81
N GLY A 279 14.75 51.31 -24.46
CA GLY A 279 14.33 50.32 -25.45
C GLY A 279 12.85 50.01 -25.15
N ILE A 280 12.01 49.82 -26.16
CA ILE A 280 10.58 49.52 -25.95
C ILE A 280 10.42 48.01 -25.99
N LEU A 281 9.97 47.40 -24.88
CA LEU A 281 9.70 45.96 -24.83
C LEU A 281 8.48 45.64 -25.70
N ASN A 282 8.70 44.94 -26.82
CA ASN A 282 7.61 44.66 -27.75
C ASN A 282 6.62 43.64 -27.17
N ASN A 283 5.34 44.00 -27.00
CA ASN A 283 4.30 43.15 -26.41
C ASN A 283 4.16 41.79 -27.10
N ASN A 284 4.35 41.76 -28.43
CA ASN A 284 4.26 40.55 -29.24
C ASN A 284 5.51 39.64 -29.12
N GLY A 285 6.60 40.10 -28.52
CA GLY A 285 7.86 39.36 -28.39
C GLY A 285 9.10 40.18 -28.69
N ASP A 286 10.13 40.02 -27.87
CA ASP A 286 11.43 40.70 -28.00
C ASP A 286 12.58 39.83 -27.44
N LEU A 287 13.80 40.35 -27.49
CA LEU A 287 15.02 39.78 -26.91
C LEU A 287 15.56 40.75 -25.85
N ILE A 288 15.69 40.27 -24.62
CA ILE A 288 16.31 40.98 -23.48
C ILE A 288 17.68 40.34 -23.21
N ILE A 289 18.75 41.12 -23.26
CA ILE A 289 20.12 40.65 -22.96
C ILE A 289 20.66 41.37 -21.73
N LEU A 290 21.14 40.65 -20.72
CA LEU A 290 21.86 41.19 -19.57
C LEU A 290 23.38 41.05 -19.77
N ARG A 291 24.13 42.15 -19.59
CA ARG A 291 25.59 42.19 -19.67
C ARG A 291 26.25 42.83 -18.45
N ASP A 292 27.47 42.36 -18.15
CA ASP A 292 28.33 42.97 -17.13
C ASP A 292 28.99 44.29 -17.60
N GLY A 293 29.72 44.93 -16.70
CA GLY A 293 30.49 46.16 -16.96
C GLY A 293 31.65 46.03 -17.95
N PHE A 294 31.94 44.83 -18.46
CA PHE A 294 32.91 44.57 -19.52
C PHE A 294 32.24 44.20 -20.86
N GLY A 295 30.92 43.99 -20.87
CA GLY A 295 30.14 43.58 -22.04
C GLY A 295 29.96 42.06 -22.20
N ASN A 296 30.41 41.25 -21.24
CA ASN A 296 30.18 39.81 -21.23
C ASN A 296 28.68 39.50 -21.13
N LEU A 297 28.25 38.38 -21.72
CA LEU A 297 26.87 37.90 -21.59
C LEU A 297 26.66 37.27 -20.21
N ILE A 298 25.63 37.70 -19.48
CA ILE A 298 25.29 37.19 -18.15
C ILE A 298 23.95 36.42 -18.16
N ASP A 299 22.92 36.94 -18.83
CA ASP A 299 21.67 36.21 -19.13
C ASP A 299 21.05 36.70 -20.44
N GLN A 300 20.15 35.92 -21.05
CA GLN A 300 19.34 36.33 -22.18
C GLN A 300 17.95 35.67 -22.15
N VAL A 301 16.91 36.42 -22.51
CA VAL A 301 15.53 35.94 -22.61
C VAL A 301 14.95 36.34 -23.96
N VAL A 302 14.54 35.36 -24.76
CA VAL A 302 13.69 35.56 -25.94
C VAL A 302 12.25 35.22 -25.54
N TYR A 303 11.30 36.10 -25.87
CA TYR A 303 9.90 35.89 -25.56
C TYR A 303 8.98 36.17 -26.76
N GLY A 304 7.76 35.64 -26.70
CA GLY A 304 6.71 35.82 -27.69
C GLY A 304 7.07 35.30 -29.08
N ASP A 305 6.70 36.06 -30.10
CA ASP A 305 6.80 35.69 -31.52
C ASP A 305 8.13 36.07 -32.20
N LEU A 306 9.14 36.52 -31.44
CA LEU A 306 10.47 36.80 -32.00
C LEU A 306 11.13 35.51 -32.53
N ASN A 307 11.86 35.59 -33.64
CA ASN A 307 12.57 34.46 -34.23
C ASN A 307 14.08 34.73 -34.22
N ASP A 308 14.77 34.20 -33.21
CA ASP A 308 16.22 34.24 -33.06
C ASP A 308 16.93 33.13 -33.88
N GLY A 309 16.23 32.02 -34.10
CA GLY A 309 16.70 30.78 -34.71
C GLY A 309 15.87 29.57 -34.27
N ASP A 310 15.27 29.61 -33.07
CA ASP A 310 14.41 28.55 -32.54
C ASP A 310 13.27 29.09 -31.67
N LYS A 311 12.14 29.42 -32.32
CA LYS A 311 10.90 29.80 -31.62
C LYS A 311 10.40 28.81 -30.57
N SER A 312 10.83 27.54 -30.60
CA SER A 312 10.30 26.52 -29.68
C SER A 312 10.79 26.72 -28.23
N ASN A 313 11.88 27.48 -28.03
CA ASN A 313 12.41 27.78 -26.70
C ASN A 313 11.94 29.13 -26.12
N ASN A 314 11.07 29.90 -26.79
CA ASN A 314 10.65 31.24 -26.35
C ASN A 314 9.79 31.24 -25.07
N ALA A 315 10.01 32.21 -24.19
CA ALA A 315 9.08 32.58 -23.12
C ALA A 315 7.73 33.09 -23.69
N PRO A 316 6.61 33.03 -22.92
CA PRO A 316 5.30 33.46 -23.41
C PRO A 316 5.20 34.98 -23.65
N THR A 317 4.22 35.41 -24.45
CA THR A 317 3.76 36.81 -24.48
C THR A 317 2.93 37.15 -23.24
N ALA A 318 2.97 38.41 -22.82
CA ALA A 318 1.99 38.99 -21.89
C ALA A 318 1.22 40.15 -22.55
N SER A 319 0.09 40.49 -21.94
CA SER A 319 -0.74 41.65 -22.24
C SER A 319 -1.14 42.32 -20.94
N ASP A 320 -1.54 43.59 -20.98
CA ASP A 320 -2.03 44.36 -19.82
C ASP A 320 -3.00 43.54 -18.93
N PRO A 321 -2.80 43.45 -17.60
CA PRO A 321 -1.71 43.99 -16.75
C PRO A 321 -0.64 42.93 -16.36
N PHE A 322 -0.44 41.90 -17.17
CA PHE A 322 0.26 40.67 -16.77
C PHE A 322 1.78 40.72 -16.92
N SER A 323 2.48 39.88 -16.14
CA SER A 323 3.94 39.73 -16.16
C SER A 323 4.37 38.36 -16.69
N ILE A 324 5.62 38.31 -17.17
CA ILE A 324 6.32 37.09 -17.58
C ILE A 324 7.36 36.80 -16.49
N ALA A 325 7.10 35.78 -15.67
CA ALA A 325 7.88 35.44 -14.48
C ALA A 325 8.59 34.09 -14.66
N ARG A 326 9.83 33.94 -14.16
CA ARG A 326 10.45 32.61 -14.04
C ARG A 326 9.62 31.75 -13.08
N LYS A 327 9.32 30.51 -13.47
CA LYS A 327 8.53 29.52 -12.69
C LYS A 327 9.19 29.19 -11.35
N PHE A 328 10.51 29.34 -11.27
CA PHE A 328 11.31 29.28 -10.05
C PHE A 328 12.29 30.45 -10.05
N ASP A 329 12.36 31.18 -8.94
CA ASP A 329 13.20 32.38 -8.83
C ASP A 329 14.68 32.07 -9.11
N CYS A 330 15.27 32.75 -10.09
CA CYS A 330 16.68 32.62 -10.45
C CYS A 330 17.10 31.21 -10.88
N TYR A 331 16.28 30.51 -11.66
CA TYR A 331 16.60 29.22 -12.30
C TYR A 331 16.70 29.35 -13.82
N ASN A 332 17.67 28.70 -14.46
CA ASN A 332 17.86 28.73 -15.92
C ASN A 332 18.14 27.32 -16.48
N SER A 333 17.26 26.81 -17.36
CA SER A 333 17.44 25.53 -18.07
C SER A 333 18.01 25.68 -19.49
N PHE A 334 18.42 26.90 -19.86
CA PHE A 334 18.78 27.32 -21.22
C PHE A 334 17.63 27.20 -22.23
N ASN A 335 16.38 27.24 -21.74
CA ASN A 335 15.16 27.25 -22.55
C ASN A 335 14.09 28.13 -21.89
N ASN A 336 13.77 29.27 -22.52
CA ASN A 336 12.89 30.28 -21.92
C ASN A 336 11.42 29.81 -21.82
N GLN A 337 10.96 28.90 -22.68
CA GLN A 337 9.64 28.26 -22.60
C GLN A 337 9.55 27.36 -21.36
N ASN A 338 10.62 26.65 -21.03
CA ASN A 338 10.73 25.84 -19.82
C ASN A 338 10.86 26.71 -18.57
N ASP A 339 11.56 27.82 -18.65
CA ASP A 339 11.85 28.67 -17.48
C ASP A 339 10.71 29.65 -17.12
N PHE A 340 10.04 30.26 -18.09
CA PHE A 340 9.09 31.37 -17.86
C PHE A 340 7.60 31.00 -18.02
N ILE A 341 6.73 31.70 -17.30
CA ILE A 341 5.28 31.56 -17.35
C ILE A 341 4.60 32.94 -17.27
N LEU A 342 3.40 33.03 -17.85
CA LEU A 342 2.52 34.20 -17.70
C LEU A 342 1.87 34.17 -16.30
N THR A 343 1.90 35.29 -15.59
CA THR A 343 1.17 35.44 -14.32
C THR A 343 0.37 36.73 -14.23
N THR A 344 -0.76 36.66 -13.52
CA THR A 344 -1.65 37.80 -13.26
C THR A 344 -1.26 38.59 -12.00
N THR A 345 -0.08 38.36 -11.41
CA THR A 345 0.37 39.02 -10.17
C THR A 345 1.83 39.45 -10.27
N PRO A 346 2.11 40.64 -10.83
CA PRO A 346 3.48 41.13 -10.97
C PRO A 346 4.16 41.43 -9.62
N THR A 347 5.39 40.94 -9.41
CA THR A 347 6.03 40.77 -8.09
C THR A 347 7.33 41.55 -7.85
N LYS A 348 7.33 42.87 -8.12
CA LYS A 348 8.50 43.76 -7.91
C LYS A 348 9.28 43.57 -6.58
N ASN A 349 10.56 43.21 -6.70
CA ASN A 349 11.58 43.02 -5.67
C ASN A 349 11.29 41.90 -4.66
N LYS A 350 10.60 40.83 -5.07
CA LYS A 350 10.21 39.68 -4.22
C LYS A 350 10.21 38.38 -5.04
N ASN A 351 10.17 37.24 -4.34
CA ASN A 351 9.92 35.94 -4.96
C ASN A 351 8.64 35.98 -5.82
N ASN A 352 8.70 35.38 -7.01
CA ASN A 352 7.62 35.39 -8.00
C ASN A 352 6.33 34.75 -7.46
N ILE A 353 5.18 35.43 -7.61
CA ILE A 353 3.86 34.87 -7.29
C ILE A 353 3.17 34.44 -8.57
N ILE A 354 3.21 33.14 -8.86
CA ILE A 354 2.56 32.57 -10.04
C ILE A 354 1.05 32.38 -9.81
N THR A 355 0.29 33.46 -9.97
CA THR A 355 -1.17 33.43 -10.10
C THR A 355 -1.55 33.15 -11.55
N LEU A 356 -2.26 32.04 -11.80
CA LEU A 356 -2.81 31.68 -13.11
C LEU A 356 -4.20 32.28 -13.31
N LEU A 357 -4.58 32.51 -14.57
CA LEU A 357 -5.95 32.91 -14.94
C LEU A 357 -6.96 31.83 -14.48
N THR A 358 -7.98 32.25 -13.74
CA THR A 358 -9.13 31.40 -13.39
C THR A 358 -10.05 31.20 -14.59
N ASP A 359 -10.86 30.12 -14.60
CA ASP A 359 -11.66 29.68 -15.76
C ASP A 359 -12.78 30.66 -16.25
N SER A 360 -12.78 31.92 -15.82
CA SER A 360 -13.53 33.02 -16.43
C SER A 360 -12.89 33.55 -17.71
N ASP A 361 -11.55 33.54 -17.81
CA ASP A 361 -10.79 34.31 -18.80
C ASP A 361 -9.81 33.44 -19.60
N LYS A 362 -10.40 32.66 -20.52
CA LYS A 362 -9.81 31.70 -21.47
C LYS A 362 -9.38 30.35 -20.86
N GLU A 363 -9.57 29.30 -21.66
CA GLU A 363 -9.31 27.91 -21.26
C GLU A 363 -7.81 27.61 -21.19
N ILE A 364 -7.29 27.35 -19.98
CA ILE A 364 -5.99 26.69 -19.78
C ILE A 364 -6.10 25.25 -20.29
N SER A 365 -5.20 24.85 -21.19
CA SER A 365 -5.33 23.57 -21.89
C SER A 365 -5.13 22.35 -20.97
N PRO A 366 -5.62 21.15 -21.36
CA PRO A 366 -5.34 19.93 -20.62
C PRO A 366 -3.84 19.63 -20.50
N GLU A 367 -3.01 19.96 -21.51
CA GLU A 367 -1.56 19.79 -21.42
C GLU A 367 -0.93 20.71 -20.36
N GLN A 368 -1.40 21.96 -20.26
CA GLN A 368 -0.93 22.91 -19.25
C GLN A 368 -1.27 22.46 -17.81
N ARG A 369 -2.41 21.78 -17.62
CA ARG A 369 -2.77 21.14 -16.33
C ARG A 369 -1.98 19.86 -16.05
N ALA A 370 -1.44 19.18 -17.07
CA ALA A 370 -0.63 17.97 -16.91
C ALA A 370 0.85 18.24 -16.53
N LEU A 371 1.38 19.44 -16.81
CA LEU A 371 2.79 19.81 -16.56
C LEU A 371 3.20 19.89 -15.06
N PHE A 372 2.22 19.82 -14.15
CA PHE A 372 2.39 20.04 -12.70
C PHE A 372 1.76 18.94 -11.81
N ASP A 373 1.45 17.76 -12.36
CA ASP A 373 1.02 16.61 -11.55
C ASP A 373 2.23 15.79 -11.07
N TYR A 374 2.74 16.14 -9.89
CA TYR A 374 3.87 15.44 -9.28
C TYR A 374 3.48 14.13 -8.57
N SER A 375 2.22 13.66 -8.64
CA SER A 375 1.78 12.43 -7.95
C SER A 375 2.47 11.14 -8.44
N GLN A 376 3.11 11.19 -9.62
CA GLN A 376 3.89 10.08 -10.19
C GLN A 376 5.42 10.28 -10.02
N ASP A 377 5.83 11.44 -9.50
CA ASP A 377 7.22 11.94 -9.50
C ASP A 377 7.79 12.12 -8.09
N ILE A 378 7.02 12.64 -7.13
CA ILE A 378 7.48 12.91 -5.75
C ILE A 378 6.77 11.98 -4.76
N PHE A 379 7.53 11.35 -3.87
CA PHE A 379 7.02 10.35 -2.93
C PHE A 379 7.52 10.57 -1.51
N ILE A 380 6.69 10.32 -0.50
CA ILE A 380 7.13 10.02 0.86
C ILE A 380 7.86 8.67 0.84
N SER A 381 9.17 8.66 1.04
CA SER A 381 10.02 7.47 0.97
C SER A 381 10.12 6.73 2.29
N GLU A 382 10.36 7.44 3.37
CA GLU A 382 10.56 6.88 4.71
C GLU A 382 9.79 7.70 5.76
N ILE A 383 9.25 7.03 6.77
CA ILE A 383 8.63 7.67 7.94
C ILE A 383 9.25 7.03 9.19
N PHE A 384 9.80 7.84 10.09
CA PHE A 384 10.39 7.38 11.34
C PHE A 384 9.65 7.98 12.55
N PRO A 385 8.60 7.31 13.07
CA PRO A 385 7.67 7.91 14.04
C PRO A 385 7.95 7.57 15.52
N ASN A 386 8.89 6.67 15.83
CA ASN A 386 9.18 6.26 17.21
C ASN A 386 10.69 5.95 17.41
N PRO A 387 11.55 6.98 17.47
CA PRO A 387 12.98 6.83 17.77
C PRO A 387 13.22 6.52 19.26
N THR A 388 14.27 5.78 19.62
CA THR A 388 14.73 5.78 21.01
C THR A 388 15.28 7.16 21.38
N GLY A 389 14.60 7.87 22.28
CA GLY A 389 15.19 8.98 23.03
C GLY A 389 14.37 10.27 23.01
N ASP A 390 14.65 11.15 22.05
CA ASP A 390 14.04 12.48 21.93
C ASP A 390 13.36 12.64 20.57
N ASP A 391 12.11 12.19 20.53
CA ASP A 391 11.18 12.24 19.40
C ASP A 391 11.20 13.62 18.70
N ALA A 392 11.26 14.71 19.46
CA ALA A 392 11.27 16.08 18.93
C ALA A 392 12.49 16.42 18.04
N LYS A 393 13.56 15.62 18.13
CA LYS A 393 14.77 15.75 17.29
C LYS A 393 14.89 14.67 16.22
N LEU A 394 14.47 13.44 16.54
CA LEU A 394 14.78 12.25 15.75
C LEU A 394 13.63 11.76 14.85
N GLU A 395 12.37 12.12 15.15
CA GLU A 395 11.26 11.86 14.22
C GLU A 395 11.51 12.57 12.88
N PHE A 396 11.29 11.87 11.76
CA PHE A 396 11.30 12.49 10.44
C PHE A 396 10.32 11.87 9.44
N ILE A 397 9.95 12.70 8.46
CA ILE A 397 9.26 12.31 7.23
C ILE A 397 10.22 12.57 6.09
N GLU A 398 10.47 11.60 5.24
CA GLU A 398 11.35 11.76 4.08
C GLU A 398 10.58 11.87 2.77
N ILE A 399 11.10 12.69 1.86
CA ILE A 399 10.62 12.83 0.49
C ILE A 399 11.71 12.38 -0.49
N TYR A 400 11.35 11.55 -1.46
CA TYR A 400 12.14 11.09 -2.60
C TYR A 400 11.63 11.70 -3.91
N ASN A 401 12.56 12.10 -4.78
CA ASN A 401 12.25 12.60 -6.12
C ASN A 401 12.56 11.54 -7.19
N ALA A 402 11.52 10.81 -7.61
CA ALA A 402 11.60 9.82 -8.69
C ALA A 402 11.60 10.45 -10.10
N SER A 403 11.43 11.77 -10.23
CA SER A 403 11.41 12.45 -11.52
C SER A 403 12.81 12.59 -12.13
N LYS A 404 12.85 12.91 -13.42
CA LYS A 404 14.11 13.14 -14.17
C LYS A 404 14.66 14.58 -14.06
N ARG A 405 14.12 15.40 -13.15
CA ARG A 405 14.50 16.80 -12.94
C ARG A 405 14.62 17.10 -11.45
N GLU A 406 15.34 18.16 -11.11
CA GLU A 406 15.21 18.71 -9.76
C GLU A 406 13.84 19.36 -9.57
N VAL A 407 13.33 19.31 -8.33
CA VAL A 407 12.02 19.84 -7.96
C VAL A 407 12.21 20.77 -6.76
N ASN A 408 11.71 21.99 -6.88
CA ASN A 408 11.65 22.92 -5.77
C ASN A 408 10.43 22.61 -4.88
N LEU A 409 10.69 22.31 -3.61
CA LEU A 409 9.69 22.01 -2.60
C LEU A 409 9.16 23.26 -1.87
N THR A 410 9.61 24.48 -2.18
CA THR A 410 9.04 25.70 -1.59
C THR A 410 7.52 25.77 -1.78
N GLY A 411 6.80 26.05 -0.71
CA GLY A 411 5.33 26.17 -0.71
C GLY A 411 4.58 24.83 -0.70
N TRP A 412 5.27 23.69 -0.81
CA TRP A 412 4.71 22.38 -0.47
C TRP A 412 4.48 22.29 1.05
N SER A 413 3.65 21.36 1.50
CA SER A 413 3.41 21.14 2.93
C SER A 413 3.18 19.68 3.30
N LEU A 414 3.57 19.34 4.52
CA LEU A 414 3.29 18.07 5.17
C LEU A 414 2.17 18.25 6.22
N SER A 415 1.45 17.17 6.55
CA SER A 415 0.57 17.11 7.73
C SER A 415 0.45 15.70 8.29
N ASN A 416 -0.01 15.59 9.54
CA ASN A 416 -0.51 14.34 10.12
C ASN A 416 -2.04 14.22 9.95
N GLU A 417 -2.73 13.50 10.85
CA GLU A 417 -4.18 13.21 10.76
C GLU A 417 -5.10 14.44 10.92
N ASN A 418 -4.62 15.53 11.55
CA ASN A 418 -5.43 16.71 11.87
C ASN A 418 -5.81 17.54 10.62
N ASN A 419 -7.00 17.26 10.05
CA ASN A 419 -7.55 17.92 8.86
C ASN A 419 -8.11 19.34 9.13
N GLU A 420 -7.37 20.20 9.83
CA GLU A 420 -7.66 21.64 9.85
C GLU A 420 -6.97 22.34 8.68
N LYS A 421 -7.72 23.14 7.93
CA LYS A 421 -7.27 23.79 6.68
C LYS A 421 -6.12 24.80 6.85
N ASN A 422 -5.71 25.06 8.10
CA ASN A 422 -4.71 26.03 8.49
C ASN A 422 -3.43 25.40 9.06
N ASN A 423 -3.46 24.11 9.45
CA ASN A 423 -2.38 23.47 10.23
C ASN A 423 -1.44 22.68 9.31
N PHE A 424 -1.08 23.30 8.19
CA PHE A 424 -0.15 22.75 7.20
C PHE A 424 1.24 23.35 7.41
N GLU A 425 2.21 22.51 7.74
CA GLU A 425 3.57 22.98 7.95
C GLU A 425 4.29 23.03 6.60
N LYS A 426 4.60 24.26 6.20
CA LYS A 426 5.04 24.62 4.85
C LYS A 426 6.55 24.66 4.77
N ILE A 427 7.08 24.09 3.69
CA ILE A 427 8.49 24.24 3.32
C ILE A 427 8.68 25.69 2.83
N SER A 428 9.13 26.55 3.74
CA SER A 428 9.19 28.00 3.56
C SER A 428 10.49 28.50 2.91
N THR A 429 11.55 27.70 2.96
CA THR A 429 12.86 27.97 2.35
C THR A 429 12.90 27.50 0.88
N SER A 430 13.83 28.07 0.10
CA SER A 430 14.22 27.53 -1.21
C SER A 430 14.86 26.16 -1.00
N THR A 431 14.12 25.10 -1.31
CA THR A 431 14.41 23.72 -0.86
C THR A 431 14.32 22.81 -2.07
N ILE A 432 15.44 22.54 -2.72
CA ILE A 432 15.51 21.81 -3.99
C ILE A 432 15.93 20.37 -3.72
N ILE A 433 15.13 19.41 -4.18
CA ILE A 433 15.47 17.98 -4.20
C ILE A 433 15.80 17.58 -5.65
N LYS A 434 17.01 17.07 -5.92
CA LYS A 434 17.42 16.73 -7.31
C LYS A 434 16.78 15.41 -7.76
N ALA A 435 16.86 15.15 -9.06
CA ALA A 435 16.42 13.88 -9.64
C ALA A 435 17.13 12.69 -8.97
N GLY A 436 16.38 11.74 -8.42
CA GLY A 436 16.90 10.57 -7.71
C GLY A 436 17.34 10.80 -6.25
N GLU A 437 17.22 12.01 -5.72
CA GLU A 437 17.62 12.33 -4.34
C GLU A 437 16.51 12.08 -3.31
N TYR A 438 16.92 11.98 -2.04
CA TYR A 438 16.11 11.78 -0.84
C TYR A 438 16.35 12.93 0.14
N LEU A 439 15.32 13.36 0.89
CA LEU A 439 15.40 14.53 1.78
C LEU A 439 14.50 14.38 3.02
N SER A 440 15.11 14.34 4.21
CA SER A 440 14.41 14.15 5.49
C SER A 440 13.98 15.47 6.14
N PHE A 441 12.71 15.54 6.51
CA PHE A 441 12.08 16.64 7.22
C PHE A 441 11.82 16.24 8.68
N PHE A 442 12.81 16.51 9.54
CA PHE A 442 12.74 16.20 10.98
C PHE A 442 11.70 17.05 11.73
N ARG A 443 11.11 16.53 12.80
CA ARG A 443 10.11 17.21 13.66
C ARG A 443 10.58 18.56 14.19
N GLN A 444 11.88 18.72 14.47
CA GLN A 444 12.44 20.02 14.86
C GLN A 444 12.25 21.12 13.79
N LEU A 445 12.15 20.74 12.51
CA LEU A 445 11.83 21.64 11.39
C LEU A 445 10.33 21.69 11.11
N THR A 446 9.67 20.53 10.98
CA THR A 446 8.26 20.44 10.54
C THR A 446 7.24 20.73 11.62
N LYS A 447 7.60 20.64 12.90
CA LYS A 447 6.70 20.66 14.08
C LYS A 447 5.61 19.59 14.12
N ILE A 448 5.50 18.76 13.08
CA ILE A 448 4.57 17.63 13.01
C ILE A 448 4.96 16.62 14.09
N VAL A 449 3.99 16.29 14.94
CA VAL A 449 4.08 15.19 15.90
C VAL A 449 3.50 13.96 15.23
N MET A 450 4.26 12.88 15.12
CA MET A 450 3.75 11.58 14.72
C MET A 450 3.29 10.78 15.96
N TYR A 451 2.56 9.70 15.72
CA TYR A 451 2.02 8.84 16.76
C TYR A 451 2.79 7.51 16.82
N ASN A 452 3.17 7.10 18.02
CA ASN A 452 4.06 5.96 18.29
C ASN A 452 3.31 4.61 18.30
N ASP A 453 2.07 4.54 17.77
CA ASP A 453 1.25 3.33 17.64
C ASP A 453 0.68 3.13 16.21
N GLN A 454 -0.01 4.15 15.67
CA GLN A 454 -0.53 4.23 14.30
C GLN A 454 -0.79 5.68 13.89
N GLY A 455 -0.74 5.99 12.59
CA GLY A 455 -1.05 7.33 12.10
C GLY A 455 -0.99 7.46 10.59
N GLU A 456 -1.08 8.71 10.12
CA GLU A 456 -0.93 9.04 8.70
C GLU A 456 -0.04 10.26 8.49
N VAL A 457 0.69 10.25 7.37
CA VAL A 457 1.45 11.39 6.85
C VAL A 457 0.89 11.75 5.47
N LYS A 458 0.64 13.04 5.24
CA LYS A 458 0.11 13.59 3.99
C LYS A 458 1.12 14.53 3.35
N LEU A 459 1.30 14.43 2.03
CA LEU A 459 2.12 15.36 1.24
C LEU A 459 1.25 16.16 0.27
N PHE A 460 1.39 17.49 0.29
CA PHE A 460 0.66 18.42 -0.56
C PHE A 460 1.63 19.25 -1.40
N GLN A 461 1.38 19.34 -2.71
CA GLN A 461 2.04 20.30 -3.59
C GLN A 461 1.45 21.72 -3.40
N PRO A 462 2.12 22.80 -3.85
CA PRO A 462 1.69 24.17 -3.60
C PRO A 462 0.27 24.43 -4.11
N LEU A 463 -0.51 25.20 -3.33
CA LEU A 463 -1.90 25.57 -3.61
C LEU A 463 -2.90 24.39 -3.73
N ALA A 464 -2.47 23.13 -3.59
CA ALA A 464 -3.36 21.97 -3.69
C ALA A 464 -4.27 21.82 -2.46
N SER A 465 -5.58 21.72 -2.69
CA SER A 465 -6.59 21.47 -1.64
C SER A 465 -6.74 20.00 -1.24
N LYS A 466 -5.89 19.13 -1.79
CA LYS A 466 -5.83 17.68 -1.54
C LYS A 466 -4.36 17.25 -1.54
N PRO A 467 -3.99 16.25 -0.73
CA PRO A 467 -2.64 15.69 -0.79
C PRO A 467 -2.45 14.94 -2.11
N ILE A 468 -1.23 14.97 -2.65
CA ILE A 468 -0.85 14.10 -3.77
C ILE A 468 -0.56 12.68 -3.29
N GLN A 469 -0.25 12.51 -2.00
CA GLN A 469 0.01 11.22 -1.37
C GLN A 469 -0.42 11.21 0.11
N ILE A 470 -0.96 10.08 0.55
CA ILE A 470 -1.23 9.76 1.96
C ILE A 470 -0.57 8.42 2.25
N VAL A 471 0.26 8.36 3.29
CA VAL A 471 0.86 7.11 3.79
C VAL A 471 0.29 6.86 5.18
N LYS A 472 -0.29 5.68 5.40
CA LYS A 472 -0.77 5.21 6.71
C LYS A 472 0.14 4.13 7.23
N TYR A 473 0.54 4.24 8.49
CA TYR A 473 1.39 3.29 9.20
C TYR A 473 0.70 2.84 10.49
N LYS A 474 1.04 1.64 10.98
CA LYS A 474 0.49 1.02 12.19
C LYS A 474 1.44 -0.03 12.73
N ASN A 475 1.20 -0.50 13.95
CA ASN A 475 2.05 -1.46 14.65
C ASN A 475 3.49 -0.92 14.80
N VAL A 476 3.61 0.36 15.15
CA VAL A 476 4.90 1.04 15.33
C VAL A 476 5.72 0.34 16.41
N ILE A 477 7.01 0.18 16.16
CA ILE A 477 8.01 -0.35 17.11
C ILE A 477 9.14 0.67 17.23
N GLU A 478 9.75 0.78 18.41
CA GLU A 478 10.86 1.70 18.66
C GLU A 478 12.07 1.39 17.76
N ASN A 479 12.74 2.43 17.25
CA ASN A 479 13.84 2.37 16.27
C ASN A 479 13.51 1.73 14.91
N GLN A 480 12.22 1.62 14.52
CA GLN A 480 11.85 1.17 13.18
C GLN A 480 11.27 2.29 12.33
N SER A 481 11.58 2.27 11.04
CA SER A 481 11.03 3.18 10.04
C SER A 481 10.23 2.45 8.96
N TYR A 482 9.21 3.14 8.45
CA TYR A 482 8.25 2.61 7.49
C TYR A 482 8.65 3.04 6.08
N ASN A 483 9.20 2.08 5.33
CA ASN A 483 9.96 2.30 4.10
C ASN A 483 9.14 1.94 2.87
N LEU A 484 9.06 2.87 1.91
CA LEU A 484 8.57 2.64 0.55
C LEU A 484 9.54 1.71 -0.21
N ILE A 485 9.01 0.64 -0.78
CA ILE A 485 9.74 -0.24 -1.70
C ILE A 485 8.99 -0.44 -3.02
N LEU A 486 9.73 -0.89 -4.04
CA LEU A 486 9.16 -1.47 -5.26
C LEU A 486 9.11 -3.00 -5.09
N SER A 487 7.90 -3.55 -4.96
CA SER A 487 7.69 -4.97 -4.72
C SER A 487 8.20 -5.81 -5.89
N THR A 488 9.11 -6.75 -5.59
CA THR A 488 9.84 -7.54 -6.60
C THR A 488 8.93 -8.48 -7.40
N THR A 489 7.78 -8.86 -6.84
CA THR A 489 6.85 -9.82 -7.44
C THR A 489 5.84 -9.18 -8.39
N ASN A 490 5.36 -7.97 -8.08
CA ASN A 490 4.23 -7.33 -8.77
C ASN A 490 4.55 -5.93 -9.34
N LYS A 491 5.73 -5.36 -9.03
CA LYS A 491 6.21 -4.01 -9.40
C LYS A 491 5.34 -2.84 -8.92
N GLN A 492 4.52 -3.05 -7.90
CA GLN A 492 3.77 -2.01 -7.21
C GLN A 492 4.59 -1.39 -6.08
N LYS A 493 4.12 -0.25 -5.58
CA LYS A 493 4.71 0.46 -4.45
C LYS A 493 4.06 -0.05 -3.16
N GLU A 494 4.86 -0.62 -2.28
CA GLU A 494 4.46 -1.21 -1.01
C GLU A 494 5.27 -0.57 0.12
N TYR A 495 4.73 -0.53 1.35
CA TYR A 495 5.45 -0.03 2.53
C TYR A 495 5.68 -1.15 3.53
N ILE A 496 6.89 -1.22 4.08
CA ILE A 496 7.30 -2.22 5.07
C ILE A 496 8.17 -1.62 6.17
N TRP A 497 8.13 -2.21 7.36
CA TRP A 497 8.99 -1.82 8.48
C TRP A 497 10.43 -2.33 8.27
N SER A 498 11.41 -1.50 8.62
CA SER A 498 12.85 -1.81 8.61
C SER A 498 13.47 -1.55 9.99
N GLU A 499 14.44 -2.38 10.39
CA GLU A 499 15.35 -2.06 11.51
C GLU A 499 16.43 -1.04 11.12
N THR A 500 16.57 -0.74 9.83
CA THR A 500 17.57 0.20 9.29
C THR A 500 16.85 1.47 8.85
N VAL A 501 17.25 2.59 9.46
CA VAL A 501 16.68 3.92 9.29
C VAL A 501 17.63 4.75 8.43
N THR A 502 17.15 5.39 7.37
CA THR A 502 17.97 5.87 6.23
C THR A 502 17.79 7.36 5.88
N PRO A 503 17.90 8.30 6.85
CA PRO A 503 17.59 9.70 6.63
C PRO A 503 18.47 10.36 5.56
N SER A 504 17.81 10.84 4.51
CA SER A 504 18.33 11.50 3.31
C SER A 504 19.22 10.58 2.47
N ALA A 505 18.82 9.30 2.41
CA ALA A 505 19.48 8.24 1.68
C ALA A 505 18.47 7.27 1.06
N ILE A 506 18.94 6.33 0.24
CA ILE A 506 18.08 5.27 -0.31
C ILE A 506 17.64 4.30 0.79
N ASN A 507 16.33 4.02 0.86
CA ASN A 507 15.72 3.04 1.77
C ASN A 507 16.47 1.69 1.76
N ILE A 508 17.15 1.37 2.87
CA ILE A 508 17.74 0.06 3.11
C ILE A 508 16.78 -0.73 3.99
N VAL A 509 16.11 -1.73 3.41
CA VAL A 509 15.22 -2.59 4.19
C VAL A 509 15.99 -3.78 4.76
N LYS A 510 16.16 -3.78 6.07
CA LYS A 510 16.49 -4.96 6.87
C LYS A 510 15.23 -5.40 7.61
N THR A 511 14.56 -6.42 7.08
CA THR A 511 13.41 -7.06 7.73
C THR A 511 13.85 -7.85 8.96
N ILE A 512 12.99 -7.90 9.98
CA ILE A 512 13.15 -8.81 11.12
C ILE A 512 12.80 -10.22 10.67
N ASN A 513 13.65 -11.21 10.97
CA ASN A 513 13.28 -12.62 10.88
C ASN A 513 12.49 -13.01 12.13
N HIS A 514 11.17 -13.16 11.99
CA HIS A 514 10.32 -13.76 13.00
C HIS A 514 10.64 -15.25 13.10
N LEU A 515 10.79 -15.78 14.32
CA LEU A 515 11.12 -17.20 14.50
C LEU A 515 9.90 -18.12 14.23
N PRO A 516 10.09 -19.33 13.65
CA PRO A 516 8.97 -20.16 13.20
C PRO A 516 8.02 -20.56 14.34
N LYS A 517 6.72 -20.38 14.14
CA LYS A 517 5.70 -20.70 15.15
C LYS A 517 5.37 -22.19 15.13
N VAL A 518 6.29 -22.99 15.70
CA VAL A 518 6.20 -24.46 15.74
C VAL A 518 4.91 -24.91 16.44
N ASN A 519 4.06 -25.60 15.71
CA ASN A 519 2.84 -26.26 16.19
C ASN A 519 2.93 -27.76 15.86
N PHE A 520 2.54 -28.62 16.79
CA PHE A 520 2.39 -30.05 16.54
C PHE A 520 1.31 -30.66 17.44
N ASN A 521 0.73 -31.77 17.02
CA ASN A 521 -0.14 -32.58 17.87
C ASN A 521 0.11 -34.09 17.71
N PHE A 522 0.01 -34.82 18.81
CA PHE A 522 0.12 -36.28 18.93
C PHE A 522 -0.21 -36.70 20.38
N PRO A 523 -0.75 -37.91 20.63
CA PRO A 523 -1.29 -38.29 21.94
C PRO A 523 -0.20 -38.48 23.02
N ASN A 524 -0.57 -38.20 24.27
CA ASN A 524 0.32 -38.29 25.45
C ASN A 524 0.64 -39.76 25.84
N LYS A 525 -0.15 -40.72 25.36
CA LYS A 525 0.02 -42.17 25.55
C LYS A 525 -0.07 -42.86 24.18
N ILE A 526 0.80 -43.83 23.93
CA ILE A 526 0.89 -44.57 22.66
C ILE A 526 1.02 -46.08 22.94
N ILE A 527 0.50 -46.95 22.10
CA ILE A 527 0.69 -48.41 22.23
C ILE A 527 1.93 -48.83 21.46
N ALA A 528 2.79 -49.65 22.08
CA ALA A 528 3.99 -50.17 21.43
C ALA A 528 3.64 -51.00 20.17
N CYS A 529 4.51 -50.94 19.15
CA CYS A 529 4.37 -51.61 17.86
C CYS A 529 3.13 -51.20 17.02
N GLN A 530 2.54 -50.03 17.29
CA GLN A 530 1.58 -49.39 16.39
C GLN A 530 2.19 -48.15 15.72
N PRO A 531 1.93 -47.90 14.42
CA PRO A 531 2.34 -46.68 13.76
C PRO A 531 1.48 -45.49 14.22
N ILE A 532 2.14 -44.38 14.51
CA ILE A 532 1.53 -43.12 14.90
C ILE A 532 2.02 -42.03 13.95
N ILE A 533 1.08 -41.19 13.51
CA ILE A 533 1.37 -39.99 12.72
C ILE A 533 1.71 -38.85 13.67
N PHE A 534 2.84 -38.20 13.42
CA PHE A 534 3.31 -36.98 14.05
C PHE A 534 3.14 -35.86 13.04
N ASP A 535 2.23 -34.94 13.32
CA ASP A 535 1.91 -33.83 12.42
C ASP A 535 2.36 -32.49 13.00
N SER A 536 2.94 -31.68 12.12
CA SER A 536 3.32 -30.29 12.34
C SER A 536 3.08 -29.43 11.09
N SER A 537 2.14 -29.80 10.21
CA SER A 537 1.69 -29.02 9.05
C SER A 537 1.39 -27.56 9.39
N ASP A 538 0.79 -27.35 10.57
CA ASP A 538 0.30 -26.06 11.04
C ASP A 538 1.42 -25.20 11.66
N THR A 539 2.68 -25.64 11.55
CA THR A 539 3.83 -24.79 11.80
C THR A 539 4.01 -23.84 10.63
N PHE A 540 3.85 -22.55 10.90
CA PHE A 540 4.03 -21.48 9.92
C PHE A 540 5.09 -20.49 10.36
N ASP A 541 5.53 -19.69 9.38
CA ASP A 541 6.40 -18.55 9.61
C ASP A 541 5.64 -17.24 9.33
N GLN A 542 5.97 -16.16 10.06
CA GLN A 542 5.28 -14.88 9.88
C GLN A 542 5.81 -14.10 8.66
N ASP A 543 7.07 -14.31 8.28
CA ASP A 543 7.68 -13.75 7.07
C ASP A 543 7.49 -14.70 5.86
N ASN A 544 6.80 -15.82 6.07
CA ASN A 544 6.47 -16.85 5.08
C ASN A 544 7.73 -17.52 4.48
N ASP A 545 8.75 -17.73 5.31
CA ASP A 545 10.04 -18.32 4.96
C ASP A 545 10.00 -19.86 4.76
N ASN A 546 11.00 -20.44 4.08
CA ASN A 546 11.00 -21.87 3.67
C ASN A 546 11.44 -22.82 4.81
N LEU A 547 10.47 -23.30 5.59
CA LEU A 547 10.71 -24.10 6.79
C LEU A 547 11.27 -25.52 6.55
N LYS A 548 12.27 -25.88 7.36
CA LYS A 548 12.94 -27.19 7.43
C LYS A 548 12.63 -27.87 8.76
N PHE A 549 12.14 -29.10 8.71
CA PHE A 549 11.67 -29.87 9.87
C PHE A 549 12.70 -30.95 10.27
N SER A 550 12.81 -31.22 11.57
CA SER A 550 13.68 -32.26 12.15
C SER A 550 13.06 -32.83 13.44
N TRP A 551 12.34 -33.93 13.32
CA TRP A 551 11.86 -34.75 14.42
C TRP A 551 12.97 -35.60 15.04
N ASP A 552 12.91 -35.79 16.35
CA ASP A 552 13.71 -36.73 17.13
C ASP A 552 12.79 -37.40 18.15
N PHE A 553 12.57 -38.71 18.02
CA PHE A 553 11.58 -39.43 18.82
C PHE A 553 12.10 -39.89 20.18
N GLY A 554 13.38 -39.65 20.50
CA GLY A 554 13.99 -40.04 21.77
C GLY A 554 14.33 -41.53 21.90
N ASP A 555 14.00 -42.36 20.90
CA ASP A 555 14.44 -43.75 20.76
C ASP A 555 15.68 -43.92 19.85
N GLY A 556 16.16 -42.81 19.27
CA GLY A 556 17.28 -42.75 18.34
C GLY A 556 16.86 -42.55 16.86
N ILE A 557 15.57 -42.64 16.53
CA ILE A 557 15.05 -42.40 15.18
C ILE A 557 14.72 -40.91 14.99
N LYS A 558 15.00 -40.40 13.79
CA LYS A 558 14.79 -39.00 13.38
C LYS A 558 14.21 -38.93 11.97
N LEU A 559 13.31 -37.98 11.72
CA LEU A 559 12.62 -37.79 10.44
C LEU A 559 12.48 -36.29 10.11
N ASN A 560 12.60 -35.94 8.82
CA ASN A 560 12.74 -34.54 8.39
C ASN A 560 11.51 -34.02 7.61
N SER A 561 10.31 -34.50 7.93
CA SER A 561 9.05 -34.17 7.26
C SER A 561 8.06 -33.54 8.25
N PRO A 562 7.30 -32.49 7.87
CA PRO A 562 6.25 -31.93 8.73
C PRO A 562 5.17 -32.96 9.09
N LEU A 563 4.89 -33.91 8.19
CA LEU A 563 4.06 -35.08 8.43
C LEU A 563 4.95 -36.32 8.46
N SER A 564 5.08 -36.98 9.61
CA SER A 564 6.01 -38.10 9.83
C SER A 564 5.31 -39.29 10.52
N GLU A 565 5.42 -40.50 9.96
CA GLU A 565 4.93 -41.74 10.60
C GLU A 565 6.08 -42.40 11.38
N HIS A 566 5.83 -42.80 12.64
CA HIS A 566 6.81 -43.47 13.49
C HIS A 566 6.18 -44.58 14.35
N THR A 567 6.98 -45.58 14.76
CA THR A 567 6.52 -46.74 15.54
C THR A 567 7.50 -47.05 16.69
N PHE A 568 7.05 -46.88 17.93
CA PHE A 568 7.85 -47.23 19.12
C PHE A 568 7.79 -48.74 19.39
N LEU A 569 8.95 -49.42 19.30
CA LEU A 569 9.01 -50.89 19.45
C LEU A 569 8.97 -51.38 20.91
N SER A 570 9.19 -50.49 21.89
CA SER A 570 9.28 -50.85 23.32
C SER A 570 8.45 -49.91 24.19
N PRO A 571 7.73 -50.40 25.21
CA PRO A 571 7.12 -49.57 26.25
C PRO A 571 8.17 -48.76 27.01
N GLY A 572 7.83 -47.53 27.40
CA GLY A 572 8.74 -46.60 28.03
C GLY A 572 8.24 -45.16 28.01
N THR A 573 8.99 -44.25 28.62
CA THR A 573 8.75 -42.80 28.52
C THR A 573 9.74 -42.23 27.53
N TYR A 574 9.26 -41.51 26.51
CA TYR A 574 10.09 -40.91 25.46
C TYR A 574 9.84 -39.41 25.39
N THR A 575 10.90 -38.63 25.17
CA THR A 575 10.80 -37.20 24.87
C THR A 575 10.87 -37.03 23.37
N VAL A 576 9.71 -36.86 22.72
CA VAL A 576 9.66 -36.51 21.30
C VAL A 576 9.92 -35.01 21.17
N SER A 577 10.76 -34.62 20.22
CA SER A 577 11.02 -33.22 19.94
C SER A 577 11.03 -32.91 18.47
N LEU A 578 10.58 -31.70 18.12
CA LEU A 578 10.65 -31.14 16.79
C LEU A 578 11.53 -29.89 16.84
N THR A 579 12.51 -29.81 15.95
CA THR A 579 13.21 -28.57 15.62
C THR A 579 12.76 -28.11 14.24
N VAL A 580 12.42 -26.83 14.09
CA VAL A 580 12.10 -26.20 12.81
C VAL A 580 12.98 -24.97 12.59
N SER A 581 13.39 -24.73 11.35
CA SER A 581 14.27 -23.63 10.95
C SER A 581 13.82 -23.03 9.62
N ASP A 582 13.68 -21.71 9.59
CA ASP A 582 13.52 -20.84 8.42
C ASP A 582 14.77 -20.89 7.48
N GLY A 583 15.96 -20.88 8.08
CA GLY A 583 17.25 -20.75 7.42
C GLY A 583 18.17 -19.72 8.10
N GLN A 584 17.63 -18.86 8.95
CA GLN A 584 18.30 -17.75 9.63
C GLN A 584 18.31 -17.97 11.17
N GLY A 585 17.21 -18.47 11.72
CA GLY A 585 17.01 -18.93 13.09
C GLY A 585 16.48 -20.38 13.19
N LYS A 586 16.02 -20.77 14.38
CA LYS A 586 15.37 -22.08 14.65
C LYS A 586 14.65 -22.10 15.99
N VAL A 587 13.58 -22.88 16.06
CA VAL A 587 12.79 -23.13 17.28
C VAL A 587 12.73 -24.63 17.55
N LYS A 588 12.89 -25.03 18.82
CA LYS A 588 12.70 -26.41 19.28
C LYS A 588 11.52 -26.47 20.26
N LYS A 589 10.61 -27.43 20.07
CA LYS A 589 9.58 -27.82 21.04
C LYS A 589 9.71 -29.30 21.38
N GLU A 590 9.37 -29.66 22.60
CA GLU A 590 9.46 -31.04 23.13
C GLU A 590 8.15 -31.44 23.81
N LYS A 591 7.80 -32.73 23.76
CA LYS A 591 6.63 -33.31 24.43
C LYS A 591 6.95 -34.72 24.90
N ILE A 592 6.69 -34.99 26.17
CA ILE A 592 6.92 -36.30 26.78
C ILE A 592 5.69 -37.19 26.54
N ILE A 593 5.92 -38.40 26.06
CA ILE A 593 4.89 -39.42 25.83
C ILE A 593 5.18 -40.68 26.66
N LYS A 594 4.13 -41.43 27.01
CA LYS A 594 4.25 -42.76 27.63
C LYS A 594 3.79 -43.84 26.65
N VAL A 595 4.73 -44.64 26.15
CA VAL A 595 4.44 -45.84 25.36
C VAL A 595 4.12 -47.00 26.31
N ILE A 596 2.97 -47.65 26.13
CA ILE A 596 2.49 -48.78 26.93
C ILE A 596 2.58 -50.11 26.18
N GLY A 597 2.63 -51.22 26.91
CA GLY A 597 2.68 -52.56 26.33
C GLY A 597 1.31 -53.06 25.88
N ILE A 598 1.27 -53.81 24.79
CA ILE A 598 0.06 -54.43 24.21
C ILE A 598 -0.71 -55.30 25.24
N ASN A 599 -0.02 -55.81 26.27
CA ASN A 599 -0.59 -56.68 27.30
C ASN A 599 -0.95 -55.96 28.62
N ASP A 600 -0.80 -54.63 28.72
CA ASP A 600 -0.94 -53.84 29.96
C ASP A 600 -2.41 -53.40 30.23
N THR A 601 -3.39 -54.17 29.74
CA THR A 601 -4.81 -53.78 29.57
C THR A 601 -5.80 -54.84 30.11
N THR A 602 -5.59 -55.31 31.35
CA THR A 602 -6.51 -56.21 32.09
C THR A 602 -6.36 -55.98 33.60
N THR A 603 -7.36 -56.05 34.50
CA THR A 603 -8.83 -56.28 34.48
C THR A 603 -9.36 -55.87 35.88
N ASP A 604 -10.66 -55.74 36.22
CA ASP A 604 -11.92 -56.10 35.55
C ASP A 604 -12.93 -54.91 35.72
N SER A 605 -14.25 -54.94 36.03
CA SER A 605 -15.18 -55.97 36.55
C SER A 605 -16.62 -55.79 36.01
N TYR A 606 -16.85 -56.05 34.72
CA TYR A 606 -18.20 -56.32 34.17
C TYR A 606 -18.18 -57.55 33.26
N LEU A 607 -17.94 -58.71 33.88
CA LEU A 607 -17.89 -60.00 33.19
C LEU A 607 -19.26 -60.42 32.62
N LYS A 608 -19.22 -60.81 31.33
CA LYS A 608 -20.01 -61.88 30.70
C LYS A 608 -21.40 -62.17 31.30
N ASN A 609 -22.43 -61.53 30.75
CA ASN A 609 -23.71 -62.21 30.55
C ASN A 609 -24.51 -61.62 29.38
N ASN A 610 -25.24 -62.49 28.69
CA ASN A 610 -26.18 -62.23 27.59
C ASN A 610 -25.61 -61.72 26.26
N GLN A 611 -26.21 -62.21 25.17
CA GLN A 611 -26.08 -61.62 23.83
C GLN A 611 -26.97 -60.38 23.75
N GLN A 612 -26.42 -59.21 24.04
CA GLN A 612 -27.07 -57.93 23.71
C GLN A 612 -25.99 -56.91 23.32
N THR A 613 -26.27 -56.12 22.29
CA THR A 613 -25.36 -55.11 21.78
C THR A 613 -25.13 -54.04 22.84
N GLN A 614 -23.94 -54.02 23.43
CA GLN A 614 -23.54 -53.00 24.40
C GLN A 614 -23.41 -51.66 23.65
N LEU A 615 -24.30 -50.72 23.97
CA LEU A 615 -24.34 -49.40 23.34
C LEU A 615 -23.21 -48.52 23.89
N ALA A 616 -22.73 -47.58 23.07
CA ALA A 616 -21.78 -46.55 23.47
C ALA A 616 -22.34 -45.76 24.68
N PRO A 617 -21.56 -45.52 25.74
CA PRO A 617 -22.09 -45.00 27.00
C PRO A 617 -22.54 -43.54 26.91
N ILE A 618 -21.81 -42.73 26.14
CA ILE A 618 -22.20 -41.39 25.66
C ILE A 618 -22.47 -41.50 24.16
N ILE A 619 -23.46 -40.77 23.66
CA ILE A 619 -23.77 -40.62 22.23
C ILE A 619 -24.15 -39.17 21.89
N ILE A 620 -23.96 -38.80 20.63
CA ILE A 620 -24.50 -37.58 20.03
C ILE A 620 -26.02 -37.79 19.87
N ASN A 621 -26.85 -36.92 20.43
CA ASN A 621 -28.30 -37.12 20.57
C ASN A 621 -29.15 -36.21 19.67
N GLU A 622 -28.86 -34.91 19.67
CA GLU A 622 -29.49 -33.91 18.82
C GLU A 622 -28.46 -32.83 18.48
N PHE A 623 -28.56 -32.17 17.33
CA PHE A 623 -27.77 -30.97 17.03
C PHE A 623 -28.49 -30.07 16.03
N LEU A 624 -28.21 -28.76 16.11
CA LEU A 624 -28.75 -27.72 15.23
C LEU A 624 -27.60 -27.13 14.40
N PRO A 625 -27.34 -27.65 13.18
CA PRO A 625 -26.28 -27.14 12.30
C PRO A 625 -26.73 -25.97 11.42
N ASN A 626 -28.04 -25.68 11.37
CA ASN A 626 -28.64 -24.60 10.58
C ASN A 626 -29.73 -23.91 11.41
N PRO A 627 -29.37 -23.06 12.38
CA PRO A 627 -30.32 -22.23 13.12
C PRO A 627 -31.09 -21.26 12.20
N VAL A 628 -32.05 -20.53 12.77
CA VAL A 628 -32.88 -19.59 11.98
C VAL A 628 -32.20 -18.23 11.85
N ASN A 629 -31.52 -17.77 12.92
CA ASN A 629 -31.10 -16.37 13.02
C ASN A 629 -29.58 -16.23 12.85
N SER A 630 -28.77 -17.07 13.51
CA SER A 630 -27.31 -16.93 13.48
C SER A 630 -26.56 -18.22 13.81
N ASP A 631 -25.85 -18.76 12.82
CA ASP A 631 -24.95 -19.92 12.96
C ASP A 631 -24.02 -19.79 14.18
N ILE A 632 -23.30 -18.66 14.31
CA ILE A 632 -22.31 -18.43 15.38
C ILE A 632 -22.91 -18.35 16.80
N ASN A 633 -24.19 -18.04 16.95
CA ASN A 633 -24.86 -17.85 18.26
C ASN A 633 -25.84 -18.98 18.61
N GLU A 634 -26.38 -19.69 17.62
CA GLU A 634 -27.48 -20.64 17.78
C GLU A 634 -27.16 -22.07 17.28
N GLU A 635 -25.97 -22.32 16.70
CA GLU A 635 -25.49 -23.69 16.52
C GLU A 635 -25.16 -24.37 17.86
N TRP A 636 -25.55 -25.63 17.99
CA TRP A 636 -25.22 -26.46 19.16
C TRP A 636 -25.23 -27.95 18.85
N ILE A 637 -24.45 -28.70 19.64
CA ILE A 637 -24.36 -30.16 19.64
C ILE A 637 -24.79 -30.65 21.03
N GLU A 638 -25.61 -31.68 21.09
CA GLU A 638 -26.01 -32.32 22.35
C GLU A 638 -25.47 -33.76 22.48
N LEU A 639 -24.92 -34.05 23.66
CA LEU A 639 -24.53 -35.38 24.11
C LEU A 639 -25.53 -35.92 25.14
N TYR A 640 -25.81 -37.22 25.08
CA TYR A 640 -26.66 -37.95 26.03
C TYR A 640 -25.89 -39.11 26.67
N ASN A 641 -25.90 -39.18 28.00
CA ASN A 641 -25.37 -40.33 28.74
C ASN A 641 -26.46 -41.40 28.88
N GLN A 642 -26.40 -42.44 28.03
CA GLN A 642 -27.31 -43.58 28.08
C GLN A 642 -26.84 -44.72 29.00
N SER A 643 -25.72 -44.53 29.71
CA SER A 643 -25.24 -45.48 30.71
C SER A 643 -26.00 -45.40 32.04
N ASN A 644 -25.69 -46.31 32.96
CA ASN A 644 -26.27 -46.38 34.29
C ASN A 644 -25.40 -45.72 35.38
N ALA A 645 -24.40 -44.91 35.01
CA ALA A 645 -23.53 -44.18 35.93
C ALA A 645 -23.22 -42.75 35.40
N PRO A 646 -22.88 -41.78 36.26
CA PRO A 646 -22.30 -40.52 35.81
C PRO A 646 -20.93 -40.75 35.16
N ILE A 647 -20.63 -39.99 34.11
CA ILE A 647 -19.38 -40.12 33.33
C ILE A 647 -18.68 -38.77 33.29
N ASN A 648 -17.38 -38.79 33.58
CA ASN A 648 -16.51 -37.64 33.42
C ASN A 648 -16.06 -37.52 31.96
N LEU A 649 -16.20 -36.33 31.37
CA LEU A 649 -15.85 -36.05 29.98
C LEU A 649 -14.42 -35.50 29.81
N VAL A 650 -13.60 -35.40 30.86
CA VAL A 650 -12.21 -34.94 30.78
C VAL A 650 -11.40 -35.67 29.69
N ASN A 651 -10.80 -34.90 28.77
CA ASN A 651 -10.10 -35.31 27.54
C ASN A 651 -10.97 -36.01 26.46
N TRP A 652 -12.30 -36.05 26.58
CA TRP A 652 -13.16 -36.40 25.44
C TRP A 652 -13.10 -35.29 24.39
N GLN A 653 -13.39 -35.63 23.13
CA GLN A 653 -13.24 -34.70 22.01
C GLN A 653 -14.47 -34.71 21.09
N LEU A 654 -14.88 -33.52 20.64
CA LEU A 654 -15.92 -33.30 19.62
C LEU A 654 -15.30 -32.67 18.37
N ASP A 655 -15.81 -33.01 17.19
CA ASP A 655 -15.24 -32.57 15.91
C ASP A 655 -16.30 -32.58 14.79
N ASP A 656 -16.13 -31.78 13.75
CA ASP A 656 -17.11 -31.62 12.65
C ASP A 656 -16.69 -32.34 11.35
N ASN A 657 -15.43 -32.25 10.92
CA ASN A 657 -14.94 -32.94 9.73
C ASN A 657 -13.67 -33.79 9.99
N LYS A 658 -13.16 -34.48 8.97
CA LYS A 658 -11.87 -35.19 9.01
C LYS A 658 -10.70 -34.32 8.58
N ASP A 659 -10.95 -33.39 7.66
CA ASP A 659 -9.93 -32.55 7.04
C ASP A 659 -10.26 -31.07 7.34
N ASN A 660 -9.30 -30.33 7.93
CA ASN A 660 -9.34 -28.88 8.26
C ASN A 660 -10.16 -28.40 9.48
N SER A 661 -10.43 -29.25 10.48
CA SER A 661 -11.04 -28.86 11.76
C SER A 661 -10.10 -29.13 12.96
N LEU A 662 -10.18 -28.28 14.00
CA LEU A 662 -9.52 -28.54 15.29
C LEU A 662 -10.57 -29.10 16.26
N PRO A 663 -10.40 -30.32 16.80
CA PRO A 663 -11.38 -30.91 17.70
C PRO A 663 -11.45 -30.15 19.03
N TYR A 664 -12.67 -29.94 19.51
CA TYR A 664 -12.95 -29.38 20.83
C TYR A 664 -12.69 -30.43 21.92
N GLU A 665 -11.70 -30.19 22.78
CA GLU A 665 -11.36 -31.05 23.90
C GLU A 665 -11.97 -30.56 25.22
N PHE A 666 -12.63 -31.45 25.95
CA PHE A 666 -13.18 -31.17 27.28
C PHE A 666 -12.06 -31.14 28.34
N LEU A 667 -11.48 -29.96 28.58
CA LEU A 667 -10.29 -29.79 29.44
C LEU A 667 -10.59 -29.64 30.96
N THR A 668 -11.85 -29.68 31.39
CA THR A 668 -12.27 -29.44 32.78
C THR A 668 -13.12 -30.59 33.33
N ASP A 669 -13.13 -30.75 34.67
CA ASP A 669 -13.78 -31.83 35.42
C ASP A 669 -15.32 -31.81 35.29
N LEU A 670 -15.81 -32.27 34.13
CA LEU A 670 -17.20 -32.16 33.69
C LEU A 670 -17.89 -33.53 33.76
N TRP A 671 -18.74 -33.69 34.77
CA TRP A 671 -19.51 -34.92 34.98
C TRP A 671 -20.90 -34.82 34.35
N LEU A 672 -21.20 -35.71 33.42
CA LEU A 672 -22.53 -35.88 32.83
C LEU A 672 -23.25 -37.05 33.52
N ASP A 673 -24.29 -36.74 34.30
CA ASP A 673 -25.10 -37.72 35.03
C ASP A 673 -25.79 -38.75 34.12
N ASN A 674 -26.05 -39.95 34.65
CA ASN A 674 -26.78 -40.99 33.94
C ASN A 674 -28.17 -40.52 33.49
N ASN A 675 -28.55 -40.83 32.25
CA ASN A 675 -29.79 -40.39 31.61
C ASN A 675 -29.96 -38.85 31.51
N ASN A 676 -28.87 -38.07 31.61
CA ASN A 676 -28.88 -36.63 31.48
C ASN A 676 -28.23 -36.17 30.14
N PHE A 677 -28.48 -34.92 29.78
CA PHE A 677 -28.06 -34.29 28.52
C PHE A 677 -27.02 -33.19 28.77
N LEU A 678 -26.13 -32.98 27.80
CA LEU A 678 -25.18 -31.87 27.77
C LEU A 678 -25.27 -31.19 26.40
N VAL A 679 -25.76 -29.95 26.37
CA VAL A 679 -25.77 -29.09 25.19
C VAL A 679 -24.49 -28.26 25.19
N ILE A 680 -23.76 -28.26 24.08
CA ILE A 680 -22.56 -27.44 23.86
C ILE A 680 -22.82 -26.53 22.66
N ASN A 681 -22.85 -25.22 22.89
CA ASN A 681 -23.08 -24.22 21.86
C ASN A 681 -21.78 -23.92 21.09
N ARG A 682 -21.90 -23.43 19.85
CA ARG A 682 -20.75 -23.06 19.01
C ARG A 682 -19.79 -22.07 19.67
N GLN A 683 -20.29 -21.10 20.42
CA GLN A 683 -19.46 -20.16 21.20
C GLN A 683 -18.57 -20.83 22.27
N GLN A 684 -18.85 -22.09 22.63
CA GLN A 684 -18.10 -22.85 23.64
C GLN A 684 -17.12 -23.85 23.00
N ASN A 685 -17.46 -24.41 21.82
CA ASN A 685 -16.65 -25.44 21.16
C ASN A 685 -15.86 -24.96 19.92
N ASN A 686 -16.23 -23.83 19.31
CA ASN A 686 -15.69 -23.27 18.07
C ASN A 686 -15.81 -24.17 16.81
N LEU A 687 -16.55 -25.27 16.87
CA LEU A 687 -16.87 -26.12 15.72
C LEU A 687 -17.86 -25.38 14.80
N VAL A 688 -17.84 -25.68 13.50
CA VAL A 688 -18.60 -24.95 12.47
C VAL A 688 -19.30 -25.94 11.55
N LEU A 689 -20.55 -26.26 11.87
CA LEU A 689 -21.28 -27.35 11.22
C LEU A 689 -21.72 -26.93 9.80
N ASN A 690 -21.04 -27.46 8.78
CA ASN A 690 -21.23 -27.01 7.41
C ASN A 690 -22.63 -27.32 6.87
N ASN A 691 -23.40 -26.24 6.67
CA ASN A 691 -24.78 -26.22 6.20
C ASN A 691 -25.08 -27.06 4.93
N THR A 692 -24.08 -27.33 4.09
CA THR A 692 -24.24 -28.11 2.85
C THR A 692 -24.08 -29.62 3.05
N ASN A 693 -23.11 -30.05 3.85
CA ASN A 693 -22.83 -31.43 4.27
C ASN A 693 -21.68 -31.42 5.27
N ASP A 694 -21.77 -32.23 6.33
CA ASP A 694 -20.70 -32.37 7.31
C ASP A 694 -20.90 -33.63 8.17
N ALA A 695 -20.07 -33.80 9.21
CA ALA A 695 -20.35 -34.74 10.29
C ALA A 695 -20.46 -34.04 11.66
N VAL A 696 -20.79 -34.84 12.67
CA VAL A 696 -20.40 -34.61 14.07
C VAL A 696 -19.73 -35.89 14.54
N ARG A 697 -18.55 -35.80 15.16
CA ARG A 697 -17.72 -36.92 15.60
C ARG A 697 -17.44 -36.80 17.09
N LEU A 698 -17.57 -37.88 17.84
CA LEU A 698 -17.32 -37.94 19.28
C LEU A 698 -16.25 -38.99 19.59
N PHE A 699 -15.21 -38.58 20.32
CA PHE A 699 -14.11 -39.44 20.76
C PHE A 699 -14.03 -39.49 22.29
N ASN A 700 -13.58 -40.63 22.85
CA ASN A 700 -13.34 -40.78 24.29
C ASN A 700 -11.98 -40.18 24.73
N ASP A 701 -11.69 -40.27 26.02
CA ASP A 701 -10.44 -39.88 26.68
C ASP A 701 -9.19 -40.68 26.24
N PHE A 702 -9.36 -41.66 25.35
CA PHE A 702 -8.31 -42.43 24.69
C PHE A 702 -8.15 -42.09 23.20
N GLY A 703 -8.98 -41.20 22.64
CA GLY A 703 -9.00 -40.84 21.22
C GLY A 703 -9.71 -41.85 20.31
N GLU A 704 -10.46 -42.80 20.87
CA GLU A 704 -11.25 -43.76 20.11
C GLU A 704 -12.58 -43.15 19.66
N LEU A 705 -12.96 -43.31 18.38
CA LEU A 705 -14.23 -42.81 17.84
C LEU A 705 -15.41 -43.61 18.43
N ILE A 706 -16.23 -42.94 19.25
CA ILE A 706 -17.37 -43.51 19.96
C ILE A 706 -18.65 -43.41 19.14
N ASP A 707 -18.86 -42.29 18.44
CA ASP A 707 -20.09 -42.02 17.68
C ASP A 707 -19.78 -41.04 16.53
N ILE A 708 -20.50 -41.19 15.41
CA ILE A 708 -20.35 -40.32 14.23
C ILE A 708 -21.68 -40.16 13.49
N VAL A 709 -21.99 -38.92 13.09
CA VAL A 709 -23.25 -38.55 12.45
C VAL A 709 -22.99 -37.70 11.22
N GLU A 710 -22.88 -38.33 10.04
CA GLU A 710 -22.91 -37.60 8.77
C GLU A 710 -24.32 -37.02 8.51
N TYR A 711 -24.39 -35.77 8.04
CA TYR A 711 -25.62 -35.17 7.54
C TYR A 711 -25.37 -34.43 6.21
N LYS A 712 -26.44 -34.24 5.42
CA LYS A 712 -26.36 -33.71 4.04
C LYS A 712 -27.53 -32.75 3.79
N ALA A 713 -27.22 -31.55 3.33
CA ALA A 713 -28.09 -30.38 3.21
C ALA A 713 -28.89 -30.12 4.50
N ALA A 714 -28.27 -29.41 5.44
CA ALA A 714 -28.95 -29.00 6.66
C ALA A 714 -30.16 -28.12 6.34
N VAL A 715 -31.21 -28.23 7.16
CA VAL A 715 -32.48 -27.56 6.89
C VAL A 715 -32.67 -26.44 7.92
N VAL A 716 -32.76 -25.21 7.45
CA VAL A 716 -32.93 -24.00 8.27
C VAL A 716 -34.01 -24.17 9.35
N GLY A 717 -33.64 -23.91 10.60
CA GLY A 717 -34.50 -24.02 11.77
C GLY A 717 -34.88 -25.45 12.14
N LYS A 718 -34.05 -26.45 11.80
CA LYS A 718 -34.29 -27.86 12.15
C LYS A 718 -33.07 -28.49 12.79
N THR A 719 -33.31 -29.16 13.90
CA THR A 719 -32.35 -30.11 14.46
C THR A 719 -32.34 -31.41 13.66
N TYR A 720 -31.17 -32.03 13.60
CA TYR A 720 -31.05 -33.45 13.31
C TYR A 720 -31.10 -34.18 14.65
N ALA A 721 -32.05 -35.10 14.81
CA ALA A 721 -32.37 -35.74 16.10
C ALA A 721 -32.37 -37.27 15.98
N ARG A 722 -31.80 -37.95 16.98
CA ARG A 722 -31.72 -39.41 17.07
C ARG A 722 -33.00 -40.01 17.65
N ASP A 723 -33.54 -41.06 17.04
CA ASP A 723 -34.66 -41.83 17.57
C ASP A 723 -34.22 -42.95 18.52
N LYS A 724 -35.18 -43.51 19.26
CA LYS A 724 -34.98 -44.64 20.19
C LYS A 724 -34.46 -45.95 19.55
N ASN A 725 -34.21 -45.97 18.25
CA ASN A 725 -33.65 -47.08 17.48
C ASN A 725 -32.31 -46.70 16.82
N ASN A 726 -31.66 -45.60 17.26
CA ASN A 726 -30.45 -45.01 16.69
C ASN A 726 -30.59 -44.57 15.21
N LYS A 727 -31.78 -44.11 14.78
CA LYS A 727 -32.00 -43.53 13.45
C LYS A 727 -32.18 -42.02 13.53
N TRP A 728 -31.51 -41.31 12.63
CA TRP A 728 -31.52 -39.85 12.60
C TRP A 728 -32.62 -39.28 11.70
N PHE A 729 -33.29 -38.23 12.17
CA PHE A 729 -34.38 -37.55 11.47
C PHE A 729 -34.25 -36.03 11.62
N TRP A 730 -34.53 -35.28 10.55
CA TRP A 730 -34.74 -33.83 10.65
C TRP A 730 -36.09 -33.55 11.32
N THR A 731 -36.10 -32.87 12.46
CA THR A 731 -37.32 -32.49 13.18
C THR A 731 -37.53 -30.97 13.19
N ASN A 732 -38.76 -30.55 13.44
CA ASN A 732 -39.16 -29.15 13.63
C ASN A 732 -39.33 -28.80 15.12
N VAL A 733 -38.99 -29.73 16.01
CA VAL A 733 -39.18 -29.63 17.45
C VAL A 733 -37.82 -29.81 18.09
N LEU A 734 -37.16 -28.68 18.35
CA LEU A 734 -35.88 -28.61 19.06
C LEU A 734 -36.09 -29.07 20.51
N THR A 735 -35.22 -29.93 21.02
CA THR A 735 -35.30 -30.49 22.38
C THR A 735 -33.97 -30.38 23.17
N PRO A 736 -33.22 -29.26 23.12
CA PRO A 736 -31.98 -29.11 23.88
C PRO A 736 -32.23 -29.25 25.40
N GLY A 737 -31.49 -30.16 26.04
CA GLY A 737 -31.63 -30.55 27.44
C GLY A 737 -32.69 -31.63 27.71
N GLU A 738 -33.38 -32.13 26.68
CA GLU A 738 -34.64 -32.88 26.81
C GLU A 738 -34.76 -34.06 25.80
N LYS A 739 -35.81 -34.87 25.93
CA LYS A 739 -35.97 -36.07 25.10
C LYS A 739 -36.58 -35.80 23.72
N ASN A 740 -35.78 -36.01 22.67
CA ASN A 740 -36.09 -35.96 21.24
C ASN A 740 -37.54 -36.31 20.85
N ILE A 741 -38.26 -35.35 20.25
CA ILE A 741 -39.64 -35.52 19.77
C ILE A 741 -39.68 -35.68 18.24
N ILE A 742 -39.78 -36.93 17.78
CA ILE A 742 -39.80 -37.28 16.35
C ILE A 742 -41.21 -37.71 15.92
N ASN A 743 -41.91 -36.80 15.23
CA ASN A 743 -43.30 -36.98 14.82
C ASN A 743 -43.47 -37.95 13.62
N ALA A 744 -43.82 -39.19 13.90
CA ALA A 744 -43.95 -40.25 12.91
C ALA A 744 -45.15 -40.07 11.94
N SER A 745 -44.86 -39.65 10.70
CA SER A 745 -45.80 -39.68 9.57
C SER A 745 -45.45 -40.80 8.58
N LYS A 746 -46.47 -41.39 7.93
CA LYS A 746 -46.41 -42.77 7.42
C LYS A 746 -45.96 -42.93 5.96
N ASN A 747 -45.21 -44.01 5.75
CA ASN A 747 -45.10 -44.85 4.54
C ASN A 747 -44.75 -44.20 3.18
N TYR A 748 -43.55 -44.52 2.69
CA TYR A 748 -43.38 -44.93 1.28
C TYR A 748 -42.51 -46.21 1.20
N ILE A 749 -42.77 -47.05 0.19
CA ILE A 749 -42.27 -48.43 0.11
C ILE A 749 -40.99 -48.50 -0.75
N LYS A 750 -40.05 -49.36 -0.33
CA LYS A 750 -38.81 -49.68 -1.05
C LYS A 750 -39.12 -50.40 -2.36
N ILE A 751 -38.74 -49.83 -3.50
CA ILE A 751 -38.73 -50.49 -4.81
C ILE A 751 -37.35 -50.29 -5.45
N GLU A 752 -36.72 -51.39 -5.85
CA GLU A 752 -35.47 -51.41 -6.60
C GLU A 752 -35.73 -50.96 -8.04
N ASN A 753 -35.05 -49.92 -8.52
CA ASN A 753 -35.17 -49.47 -9.91
C ASN A 753 -33.88 -49.68 -10.71
N LYS A 754 -33.79 -50.91 -11.21
CA LYS A 754 -33.06 -51.26 -12.43
C LYS A 754 -33.52 -50.33 -13.57
N THR A 755 -32.59 -49.87 -14.41
CA THR A 755 -32.79 -48.72 -15.29
C THR A 755 -33.91 -48.92 -16.34
N ILE A 756 -34.96 -48.08 -16.29
CA ILE A 756 -35.92 -47.91 -17.39
C ILE A 756 -36.10 -46.40 -17.65
N LYS A 757 -36.01 -46.00 -18.93
CA LYS A 757 -36.22 -44.62 -19.38
C LYS A 757 -37.71 -44.34 -19.58
N THR A 758 -38.26 -43.35 -18.88
CA THR A 758 -39.56 -42.75 -19.24
C THR A 758 -39.52 -41.23 -19.05
N LYS A 759 -40.38 -40.51 -19.79
CA LYS A 759 -40.27 -39.05 -19.98
C LYS A 759 -40.57 -38.27 -18.69
N VAL A 760 -39.72 -37.28 -18.39
CA VAL A 760 -40.04 -36.22 -17.42
C VAL A 760 -41.28 -35.46 -17.90
N ASN A 761 -42.27 -35.31 -17.03
CA ASN A 761 -43.45 -34.49 -17.30
C ASN A 761 -43.23 -33.06 -16.77
N LYS A 762 -43.84 -32.07 -17.42
CA LYS A 762 -43.63 -30.64 -17.08
C LYS A 762 -44.52 -30.19 -15.92
N ASN A 763 -44.05 -29.16 -15.22
CA ASN A 763 -44.81 -28.23 -14.38
C ASN A 763 -45.53 -28.82 -13.14
N ASN A 764 -44.83 -28.89 -12.01
CA ASN A 764 -45.41 -28.41 -10.75
C ASN A 764 -44.85 -27.00 -10.50
N ILE A 765 -45.73 -26.04 -10.22
CA ILE A 765 -45.37 -24.69 -9.77
C ILE A 765 -45.88 -24.58 -8.33
N ILE A 766 -44.99 -24.28 -7.39
CA ILE A 766 -45.31 -24.25 -5.96
C ILE A 766 -45.69 -22.82 -5.57
N GLU A 767 -46.97 -22.55 -5.28
CA GLU A 767 -47.41 -21.22 -4.82
C GLU A 767 -47.10 -21.04 -3.33
N THR A 768 -46.38 -19.96 -2.99
CA THR A 768 -45.87 -19.70 -1.64
C THR A 768 -45.79 -18.19 -1.34
N THR A 769 -45.58 -17.84 -0.07
CA THR A 769 -45.31 -16.47 0.40
C THR A 769 -43.80 -16.21 0.50
N LEU A 770 -43.39 -14.93 0.48
CA LEU A 770 -42.00 -14.53 0.70
C LEU A 770 -41.43 -15.08 2.03
N THR A 771 -42.23 -14.99 3.09
CA THR A 771 -42.00 -15.57 4.44
C THR A 771 -41.84 -17.09 4.49
N LYS A 772 -41.92 -17.78 3.35
CA LYS A 772 -41.75 -19.23 3.22
C LYS A 772 -40.80 -19.61 2.10
N VAL A 773 -40.10 -18.67 1.46
CA VAL A 773 -39.16 -18.98 0.36
C VAL A 773 -38.01 -19.87 0.83
N SER A 774 -37.50 -19.63 2.05
CA SER A 774 -36.49 -20.47 2.72
C SER A 774 -36.95 -21.92 3.03
N GLN A 775 -38.24 -22.23 2.87
CA GLN A 775 -38.79 -23.57 3.08
C GLN A 775 -38.83 -24.43 1.80
N HIS A 776 -38.45 -23.86 0.65
CA HIS A 776 -38.36 -24.55 -0.66
C HIS A 776 -36.91 -24.78 -1.05
N LYS A 777 -36.66 -25.71 -1.97
CA LYS A 777 -35.31 -26.10 -2.36
C LYS A 777 -34.79 -25.25 -3.52
N ILE A 778 -33.48 -25.05 -3.54
CA ILE A 778 -32.79 -24.53 -4.73
C ILE A 778 -33.10 -25.46 -5.92
N GLY A 779 -33.61 -24.87 -7.00
CA GLY A 779 -34.13 -25.57 -8.19
C GLY A 779 -35.65 -25.68 -8.26
N ASP A 780 -36.40 -25.45 -7.18
CA ASP A 780 -37.88 -25.49 -7.21
C ASP A 780 -38.45 -24.35 -8.07
N ILE A 781 -39.51 -24.65 -8.84
CA ILE A 781 -40.24 -23.63 -9.58
C ILE A 781 -41.34 -23.06 -8.68
N ILE A 782 -41.06 -21.93 -8.04
CA ILE A 782 -42.00 -21.28 -7.11
C ILE A 782 -42.79 -20.15 -7.80
N LYS A 783 -44.03 -19.95 -7.34
CA LYS A 783 -44.83 -18.75 -7.57
C LYS A 783 -44.92 -17.96 -6.26
N ILE A 784 -44.59 -16.67 -6.32
CA ILE A 784 -44.67 -15.75 -5.18
C ILE A 784 -45.36 -14.45 -5.57
N LYS A 785 -45.77 -13.68 -4.56
CA LYS A 785 -46.29 -12.32 -4.71
C LYS A 785 -45.52 -11.38 -3.78
N GLY A 786 -45.21 -10.18 -4.28
CA GLY A 786 -44.45 -9.17 -3.53
C GLY A 786 -44.50 -7.80 -4.19
N LYS A 787 -44.03 -6.78 -3.48
CA LYS A 787 -44.07 -5.37 -3.92
C LYS A 787 -42.71 -4.91 -4.41
N VAL A 788 -42.64 -4.32 -5.59
CA VAL A 788 -41.40 -3.77 -6.17
C VAL A 788 -40.84 -2.66 -5.28
N VAL A 789 -39.61 -2.81 -4.81
CA VAL A 789 -38.92 -1.89 -3.89
C VAL A 789 -37.66 -1.27 -4.49
N VAL A 790 -37.11 -1.89 -5.53
CA VAL A 790 -36.01 -1.43 -6.38
C VAL A 790 -36.40 -1.74 -7.83
N LEU A 791 -36.03 -0.87 -8.79
CA LEU A 791 -36.27 -1.10 -10.22
C LEU A 791 -35.06 -1.78 -10.91
N PRO A 792 -35.28 -2.51 -12.02
CA PRO A 792 -34.19 -3.00 -12.85
C PRO A 792 -33.26 -1.87 -13.29
N GLY A 793 -31.95 -2.10 -13.29
CA GLY A 793 -30.93 -1.12 -13.65
C GLY A 793 -30.37 -0.32 -12.47
N ILE A 794 -31.15 -0.09 -11.41
CA ILE A 794 -30.76 0.77 -10.27
C ILE A 794 -29.63 0.15 -9.44
N LEU A 795 -29.86 -1.04 -8.87
CA LEU A 795 -28.83 -1.77 -8.12
C LEU A 795 -28.11 -2.84 -8.98
N GLY A 796 -28.69 -3.21 -10.12
CA GLY A 796 -28.10 -4.09 -11.14
C GLY A 796 -29.02 -4.25 -12.36
N GLU A 797 -28.45 -4.47 -13.55
CA GLU A 797 -29.22 -4.53 -14.81
C GLU A 797 -29.95 -5.86 -15.03
N GLN A 798 -29.46 -6.95 -14.43
CA GLN A 798 -30.04 -8.30 -14.56
C GLN A 798 -31.03 -8.64 -13.45
N TYR A 799 -31.34 -7.74 -12.51
CA TYR A 799 -32.25 -8.01 -11.40
C TYR A 799 -32.94 -6.77 -10.84
N PHE A 800 -33.98 -7.02 -10.03
CA PHE A 800 -34.64 -6.03 -9.20
C PHE A 800 -35.10 -6.69 -7.88
N TYR A 801 -35.58 -5.93 -6.90
CA TYR A 801 -36.03 -6.47 -5.61
C TYR A 801 -37.55 -6.32 -5.41
N ILE A 802 -38.15 -7.36 -4.82
CA ILE A 802 -39.48 -7.28 -4.19
C ILE A 802 -39.36 -7.39 -2.67
N VAL A 803 -40.11 -6.55 -1.94
CA VAL A 803 -40.05 -6.48 -0.48
C VAL A 803 -40.94 -7.55 0.19
N GLY A 804 -40.41 -8.07 1.30
CA GLY A 804 -41.01 -8.99 2.26
C GLY A 804 -40.00 -9.28 3.38
N SER A 805 -40.29 -10.27 4.22
CA SER A 805 -39.30 -10.86 5.15
C SER A 805 -39.16 -12.34 4.79
N PRO A 806 -38.01 -12.79 4.25
CA PRO A 806 -37.00 -11.96 3.59
C PRO A 806 -37.55 -11.28 2.33
N SER A 807 -36.84 -10.26 1.86
CA SER A 807 -37.09 -9.62 0.56
C SER A 807 -36.27 -10.33 -0.52
N LEU A 808 -36.77 -10.42 -1.76
CA LEU A 808 -36.22 -11.34 -2.74
C LEU A 808 -35.74 -10.64 -4.02
N GLN A 809 -34.54 -11.02 -4.47
CA GLN A 809 -33.98 -10.61 -5.76
C GLN A 809 -34.66 -11.40 -6.90
N ILE A 810 -35.24 -10.70 -7.89
CA ILE A 810 -35.84 -11.27 -9.09
C ILE A 810 -34.87 -11.06 -10.27
N TYR A 811 -34.36 -12.15 -10.83
CA TYR A 811 -33.23 -12.14 -11.77
C TYR A 811 -33.61 -12.65 -13.17
N ASN A 812 -33.21 -11.92 -14.21
CA ASN A 812 -33.28 -12.35 -15.60
C ASN A 812 -31.94 -12.12 -16.31
N TYR A 813 -31.30 -13.21 -16.74
CA TYR A 813 -30.03 -13.16 -17.49
C TYR A 813 -30.11 -12.26 -18.74
N LYS A 814 -31.27 -12.20 -19.40
CA LYS A 814 -31.51 -11.38 -20.60
C LYS A 814 -31.81 -9.90 -20.31
N LYS A 815 -31.76 -9.45 -19.03
CA LYS A 815 -32.12 -8.09 -18.58
C LYS A 815 -33.57 -7.69 -18.96
N ASN A 816 -34.43 -8.66 -19.25
CA ASN A 816 -35.73 -8.43 -19.88
C ASN A 816 -36.85 -8.46 -18.82
N PHE A 817 -37.38 -7.28 -18.52
CA PHE A 817 -38.40 -7.05 -17.49
C PHE A 817 -39.56 -6.21 -18.04
N PRO A 818 -40.79 -6.37 -17.52
CA PRO A 818 -41.89 -5.46 -17.87
C PRO A 818 -41.61 -4.05 -17.34
N ASN A 819 -42.37 -3.06 -17.82
CA ASN A 819 -42.30 -1.70 -17.29
C ASN A 819 -42.89 -1.65 -15.87
N LEU A 820 -42.01 -1.68 -14.86
CA LEU A 820 -42.35 -1.71 -13.43
C LEU A 820 -42.18 -0.33 -12.77
N LYS A 821 -42.93 -0.10 -11.70
CA LYS A 821 -42.81 1.06 -10.80
C LYS A 821 -42.59 0.60 -9.36
N ILE A 822 -41.88 1.41 -8.58
CA ILE A 822 -41.79 1.19 -7.12
C ILE A 822 -43.20 1.26 -6.54
N GLY A 823 -43.60 0.27 -5.74
CA GLY A 823 -44.96 0.11 -5.23
C GLY A 823 -45.85 -0.84 -6.03
N ASP A 824 -45.48 -1.27 -7.25
CA ASP A 824 -46.21 -2.30 -7.98
C ASP A 824 -46.24 -3.62 -7.20
N TYR A 825 -47.43 -4.18 -6.99
CA TYR A 825 -47.62 -5.51 -6.42
C TYR A 825 -47.71 -6.52 -7.56
N ILE A 826 -46.78 -7.48 -7.58
CA ILE A 826 -46.57 -8.39 -8.71
C ILE A 826 -46.65 -9.86 -8.28
N GLU A 827 -47.17 -10.71 -9.16
CA GLU A 827 -47.00 -12.17 -9.11
C GLU A 827 -45.80 -12.57 -10.00
N VAL A 828 -44.89 -13.37 -9.47
CA VAL A 828 -43.69 -13.85 -10.18
C VAL A 828 -43.60 -15.37 -10.11
N VAL A 829 -43.27 -16.01 -11.24
CA VAL A 829 -43.04 -17.46 -11.34
C VAL A 829 -41.62 -17.72 -11.83
N GLY A 830 -40.78 -18.40 -11.05
CA GLY A 830 -39.39 -18.63 -11.43
C GLY A 830 -38.73 -19.81 -10.73
N GLU A 831 -37.48 -20.05 -11.09
CA GLU A 831 -36.59 -21.09 -10.55
C GLU A 831 -35.88 -20.52 -9.32
N LEU A 832 -36.07 -21.10 -8.14
CA LEU A 832 -35.39 -20.64 -6.93
C LEU A 832 -33.90 -20.95 -7.05
N THR A 833 -33.06 -19.94 -6.89
CA THR A 833 -31.60 -19.99 -6.98
C THR A 833 -30.99 -19.22 -5.83
N GLU A 834 -29.67 -19.30 -5.70
CA GLU A 834 -28.91 -18.56 -4.69
C GLU A 834 -27.81 -17.72 -5.36
N VAL A 835 -27.26 -16.75 -4.64
CA VAL A 835 -26.00 -16.07 -4.95
C VAL A 835 -25.39 -15.53 -3.65
N ASN A 836 -24.17 -15.95 -3.29
CA ASN A 836 -23.48 -15.53 -2.06
C ASN A 836 -24.28 -15.76 -0.75
N GLY A 837 -25.13 -16.80 -0.68
CA GLY A 837 -26.08 -17.00 0.41
C GLY A 837 -27.43 -16.30 0.24
N GLU A 838 -27.57 -15.33 -0.67
CA GLU A 838 -28.85 -14.64 -0.91
C GLU A 838 -29.80 -15.49 -1.77
N PRO A 839 -31.04 -15.78 -1.31
CA PRO A 839 -32.04 -16.44 -2.14
C PRO A 839 -32.57 -15.51 -3.25
N ARG A 840 -32.77 -16.07 -4.45
CA ARG A 840 -33.02 -15.31 -5.68
C ARG A 840 -33.90 -16.07 -6.66
N LEU A 841 -34.97 -15.44 -7.14
CA LEU A 841 -35.88 -16.05 -8.11
C LEU A 841 -35.46 -15.76 -9.55
N LYS A 842 -35.02 -16.80 -10.27
CA LYS A 842 -34.53 -16.72 -11.65
C LYS A 842 -35.67 -16.96 -12.65
N ILE A 843 -35.98 -15.96 -13.46
CA ILE A 843 -37.01 -16.02 -14.51
C ILE A 843 -36.40 -16.19 -15.91
N LYS A 844 -37.22 -16.63 -16.87
CA LYS A 844 -36.78 -17.00 -18.24
C LYS A 844 -37.22 -15.97 -19.30
N ASP A 845 -38.40 -15.37 -19.13
CA ASP A 845 -38.91 -14.29 -19.97
C ASP A 845 -39.99 -13.44 -19.25
N LEU A 846 -40.53 -12.45 -19.96
CA LEU A 846 -41.50 -11.47 -19.44
C LEU A 846 -42.79 -12.10 -18.93
N THR A 847 -43.23 -13.24 -19.48
CA THR A 847 -44.49 -13.90 -19.07
C THR A 847 -44.43 -14.49 -17.67
N ASN A 848 -43.23 -14.55 -17.07
CA ASN A 848 -43.01 -14.94 -15.69
C ASN A 848 -43.37 -13.84 -14.66
N ILE A 849 -43.63 -12.60 -15.07
CA ILE A 849 -44.06 -11.51 -14.19
C ILE A 849 -45.44 -11.01 -14.62
N LYS A 850 -46.36 -10.91 -13.65
CA LYS A 850 -47.68 -10.31 -13.82
C LYS A 850 -47.88 -9.20 -12.78
N ILE A 851 -48.02 -7.96 -13.24
CA ILE A 851 -48.44 -6.85 -12.38
C ILE A 851 -49.91 -7.09 -11.99
N LEU A 852 -50.22 -7.03 -10.70
CA LEU A 852 -51.56 -7.22 -10.16
C LEU A 852 -52.25 -5.87 -9.93
N GLU A 853 -51.56 -4.96 -9.24
CA GLU A 853 -52.03 -3.62 -8.90
C GLU A 853 -50.84 -2.71 -8.54
N HIS A 854 -51.08 -1.41 -8.41
CA HIS A 854 -50.11 -0.44 -7.91
C HIS A 854 -50.49 0.00 -6.49
N GLN A 855 -49.58 -0.16 -5.53
CA GLN A 855 -49.76 0.25 -4.14
C GLN A 855 -48.78 1.36 -3.76
N LYS A 856 -48.97 1.99 -2.60
CA LYS A 856 -47.95 2.87 -2.00
C LYS A 856 -46.61 2.12 -1.83
N PRO A 857 -45.45 2.77 -2.03
CA PRO A 857 -44.14 2.20 -1.71
C PRO A 857 -44.06 1.66 -0.27
N PRO A 858 -43.19 0.67 -0.01
CA PRO A 858 -42.94 0.21 1.35
C PRO A 858 -42.17 1.26 2.16
N ILE A 859 -42.43 1.29 3.47
CA ILE A 859 -41.64 2.05 4.44
C ILE A 859 -40.48 1.15 4.87
N ALA A 860 -39.29 1.75 5.06
CA ALA A 860 -38.12 1.04 5.55
C ALA A 860 -38.22 0.74 7.05
N GLN A 861 -37.70 -0.41 7.50
CA GLN A 861 -37.59 -0.74 8.92
C GLN A 861 -36.45 0.09 9.54
N VAL A 862 -36.72 0.82 10.63
CA VAL A 862 -35.68 1.55 11.35
C VAL A 862 -34.81 0.57 12.13
N LEU A 863 -33.49 0.69 11.98
CA LEU A 863 -32.48 -0.07 12.72
C LEU A 863 -31.38 0.86 13.26
N THR A 864 -30.64 0.33 14.22
CA THR A 864 -29.33 0.81 14.70
C THR A 864 -28.23 -0.10 14.13
N CYS A 865 -26.99 0.36 14.14
CA CYS A 865 -25.86 -0.34 13.52
C CYS A 865 -25.54 -1.68 14.20
N ASP A 866 -25.67 -1.76 15.53
CA ASP A 866 -25.51 -3.00 16.33
C ASP A 866 -26.49 -4.13 15.94
N LYS A 867 -27.55 -3.80 15.19
CA LYS A 867 -28.57 -4.72 14.69
C LYS A 867 -28.50 -4.88 13.17
N PHE A 868 -27.37 -4.55 12.55
CA PHE A 868 -27.15 -4.68 11.11
C PHE A 868 -26.57 -6.05 10.74
N ASP A 869 -27.33 -7.10 11.02
CA ASP A 869 -26.93 -8.49 10.87
C ASP A 869 -27.51 -9.19 9.61
N GLU A 870 -27.34 -10.52 9.55
CA GLU A 870 -27.74 -11.33 8.40
C GLU A 870 -29.26 -11.61 8.31
N GLU A 871 -30.05 -11.44 9.38
CA GLU A 871 -31.52 -11.57 9.33
C GLU A 871 -32.12 -10.53 8.36
N TYR A 872 -31.47 -9.37 8.26
CA TYR A 872 -31.92 -8.26 7.43
C TYR A 872 -31.55 -8.37 5.95
N ILE A 873 -30.84 -9.43 5.52
CA ILE A 873 -30.44 -9.61 4.11
C ILE A 873 -31.63 -9.48 3.14
N GLY A 874 -31.42 -8.65 2.12
CA GLY A 874 -32.41 -8.24 1.12
C GLY A 874 -33.45 -7.23 1.62
N GLN A 875 -33.67 -7.09 2.92
CA GLN A 875 -34.74 -6.25 3.50
C GLN A 875 -34.45 -4.75 3.30
N LEU A 876 -35.52 -3.94 3.27
CA LEU A 876 -35.42 -2.48 3.19
C LEU A 876 -35.35 -1.89 4.60
N VAL A 877 -34.17 -1.41 4.99
CA VAL A 877 -33.90 -0.85 6.32
C VAL A 877 -33.50 0.63 6.23
N SER A 878 -33.56 1.34 7.35
CA SER A 878 -33.19 2.76 7.46
C SER A 878 -32.44 3.01 8.76
N ILE A 879 -31.22 3.53 8.65
CA ILE A 879 -30.29 3.71 9.77
C ILE A 879 -29.90 5.18 9.86
N THR A 880 -29.63 5.70 11.06
CA THR A 880 -29.29 7.11 11.28
C THR A 880 -27.96 7.22 12.02
N GLY A 881 -26.93 7.74 11.35
CA GLY A 881 -25.57 7.79 11.84
C GLY A 881 -24.73 8.86 11.15
N GLU A 882 -23.50 9.04 11.59
CA GLU A 882 -22.49 9.89 10.97
C GLU A 882 -21.70 9.14 9.89
N VAL A 883 -21.35 9.83 8.81
CA VAL A 883 -20.37 9.31 7.84
C VAL A 883 -18.97 9.43 8.46
N THR A 884 -18.42 8.31 8.93
CA THR A 884 -17.12 8.23 9.61
C THR A 884 -15.95 8.18 8.65
N ASP A 885 -16.01 7.39 7.57
CA ASP A 885 -14.92 7.27 6.60
C ASP A 885 -15.38 6.84 5.20
N ARG A 886 -14.48 6.89 4.21
CA ARG A 886 -14.77 6.45 2.84
C ARG A 886 -13.57 5.83 2.14
N LYS A 887 -13.65 4.52 1.89
CA LYS A 887 -12.61 3.73 1.20
C LYS A 887 -13.13 3.31 -0.18
N GLY A 888 -12.69 4.03 -1.21
CA GLY A 888 -13.11 3.83 -2.61
C GLY A 888 -14.60 4.10 -2.85
N SER A 889 -15.35 3.03 -3.13
CA SER A 889 -16.81 3.05 -3.33
C SER A 889 -17.63 2.63 -2.09
N THR A 890 -16.96 2.24 -1.00
CA THR A 890 -17.60 1.97 0.29
C THR A 890 -17.45 3.18 1.19
N ILE A 891 -18.53 3.53 1.88
CA ILE A 891 -18.59 4.57 2.91
C ILE A 891 -18.89 3.85 4.23
N TYR A 892 -18.28 4.32 5.31
CA TYR A 892 -18.51 3.83 6.66
C TYR A 892 -19.45 4.77 7.40
N PHE A 893 -20.32 4.21 8.24
CA PHE A 893 -21.48 4.88 8.79
C PHE A 893 -21.77 4.34 10.19
N ASP A 894 -21.68 5.21 11.19
CA ASP A 894 -21.64 4.87 12.62
C ASP A 894 -22.74 5.64 13.36
N ASP A 895 -23.53 4.98 14.21
CA ASP A 895 -24.57 5.64 15.01
C ASP A 895 -24.16 5.94 16.46
N GLY A 896 -22.95 5.53 16.85
CA GLY A 896 -22.37 5.64 18.18
C GLY A 896 -22.17 4.28 18.86
N ASP A 897 -22.95 3.26 18.44
CA ASP A 897 -22.89 1.90 18.99
C ASP A 897 -22.06 0.95 18.11
N ASP A 898 -22.20 1.00 16.77
CA ASP A 898 -21.40 0.19 15.82
C ASP A 898 -21.26 0.86 14.41
N GLU A 899 -20.35 0.36 13.55
CA GLU A 899 -20.05 0.91 12.22
C GLU A 899 -20.44 -0.02 11.07
N ILE A 900 -21.35 0.44 10.19
CA ILE A 900 -21.80 -0.30 9.01
C ILE A 900 -21.18 0.22 7.70
N MET A 901 -21.15 -0.62 6.68
CA MET A 901 -20.70 -0.27 5.33
C MET A 901 -21.86 0.08 4.39
N LEU A 902 -21.84 1.27 3.81
CA LEU A 902 -22.70 1.65 2.68
C LEU A 902 -22.05 1.25 1.36
N TYR A 903 -22.84 0.86 0.36
CA TYR A 903 -22.37 0.55 -0.99
C TYR A 903 -23.25 1.17 -2.08
N ILE A 904 -22.72 2.21 -2.71
CA ILE A 904 -23.45 3.04 -3.68
C ILE A 904 -23.17 2.58 -5.11
N LYS A 905 -24.23 2.24 -5.85
CA LYS A 905 -24.14 1.93 -7.29
C LYS A 905 -24.25 3.21 -8.12
N ARG A 906 -23.51 3.29 -9.23
CA ARG A 906 -23.50 4.46 -10.13
C ARG A 906 -24.88 4.84 -10.68
N ALA A 907 -25.82 3.90 -10.76
CA ALA A 907 -27.16 4.08 -11.35
C ALA A 907 -28.25 4.50 -10.33
N THR A 908 -27.87 4.91 -9.12
CA THR A 908 -28.78 5.52 -8.13
C THR A 908 -28.77 7.06 -8.17
N ASP A 909 -27.93 7.63 -9.05
CA ASP A 909 -27.52 9.05 -9.13
C ASP A 909 -26.91 9.66 -7.85
N ILE A 910 -26.83 8.91 -6.75
CA ILE A 910 -26.10 9.29 -5.54
C ILE A 910 -24.61 9.33 -5.88
N LYS A 911 -23.98 10.50 -5.75
CA LYS A 911 -22.52 10.57 -5.76
C LYS A 911 -22.04 10.37 -4.33
N SER A 912 -21.07 9.50 -4.12
CA SER A 912 -20.44 9.25 -2.80
C SER A 912 -19.66 10.45 -2.22
N ILE A 913 -19.68 11.61 -2.88
CA ILE A 913 -19.16 12.90 -2.42
C ILE A 913 -20.29 13.84 -1.92
N ASP A 914 -21.55 13.53 -2.22
CA ASP A 914 -22.74 14.23 -1.69
C ASP A 914 -22.97 13.85 -0.20
N LEU A 915 -22.38 12.73 0.23
CA LEU A 915 -22.24 12.31 1.62
C LEU A 915 -20.92 12.85 2.19
N ILE A 916 -21.02 13.75 3.17
CA ILE A 916 -19.92 14.52 3.76
C ILE A 916 -19.50 13.85 5.08
N LYS A 917 -18.21 13.53 5.25
CA LYS A 917 -17.65 13.04 6.52
C LYS A 917 -17.85 14.09 7.63
N GLY A 918 -18.20 13.65 8.84
CA GLY A 918 -18.55 14.58 9.92
C GLY A 918 -19.96 15.17 9.83
N LYS A 919 -20.88 14.47 9.15
CA LYS A 919 -22.31 14.81 9.09
C LYS A 919 -23.19 13.59 9.33
N THR A 920 -24.21 13.79 10.15
CA THR A 920 -25.27 12.82 10.42
C THR A 920 -26.29 12.80 9.28
N TYR A 921 -26.63 11.60 8.83
CA TYR A 921 -27.69 11.35 7.86
C TYR A 921 -28.67 10.31 8.41
N THR A 922 -29.88 10.26 7.86
CA THR A 922 -30.71 9.05 7.85
C THR A 922 -30.64 8.47 6.45
N ILE A 923 -30.24 7.19 6.34
CA ILE A 923 -30.02 6.51 5.06
C ILE A 923 -30.87 5.24 5.01
N SER A 924 -31.75 5.17 4.01
CA SER A 924 -32.53 3.97 3.66
C SER A 924 -31.82 3.12 2.60
N GLY A 925 -32.00 1.81 2.62
CA GLY A 925 -31.39 0.94 1.61
C GLY A 925 -31.74 -0.54 1.75
N ILE A 926 -31.29 -1.32 0.77
CA ILE A 926 -31.37 -2.78 0.79
C ILE A 926 -30.10 -3.34 1.45
N VAL A 927 -30.24 -4.20 2.47
CA VAL A 927 -29.10 -4.95 3.02
C VAL A 927 -28.66 -6.02 2.02
N VAL A 928 -27.36 -6.19 1.79
CA VAL A 928 -26.81 -7.27 0.96
C VAL A 928 -25.59 -7.92 1.59
N LYS A 929 -25.34 -9.19 1.30
CA LYS A 929 -24.13 -9.90 1.70
C LYS A 929 -23.10 -9.89 0.56
N THR A 930 -21.92 -9.35 0.83
CA THR A 930 -20.81 -9.27 -0.13
C THR A 930 -19.61 -10.08 0.34
N GLN A 931 -18.63 -10.33 -0.53
CA GLN A 931 -17.36 -10.98 -0.17
C GLN A 931 -16.56 -10.22 0.90
N SER A 932 -16.90 -8.96 1.19
CA SER A 932 -16.30 -8.18 2.28
C SER A 932 -17.37 -7.80 3.33
N GLY A 933 -18.26 -8.73 3.69
CA GLY A 933 -19.30 -8.53 4.71
C GLY A 933 -20.60 -7.88 4.20
N LEU A 934 -21.50 -7.60 5.15
CA LEU A 934 -22.80 -6.96 4.93
C LEU A 934 -22.66 -5.49 4.50
N LYS A 935 -23.53 -5.03 3.60
CA LYS A 935 -23.56 -3.63 3.14
C LYS A 935 -24.97 -3.10 2.91
N LEU A 936 -25.20 -1.82 3.23
CA LEU A 936 -26.45 -1.11 2.96
C LEU A 936 -26.39 -0.44 1.58
N MET A 937 -27.33 -0.76 0.71
CA MET A 937 -27.41 -0.25 -0.66
C MET A 937 -28.59 0.73 -0.82
N PRO A 938 -28.37 2.06 -0.70
CA PRO A 938 -29.39 3.05 -1.03
C PRO A 938 -29.73 3.03 -2.53
N ARG A 939 -30.96 3.39 -2.88
CA ARG A 939 -31.57 3.15 -4.20
C ARG A 939 -31.68 4.42 -5.04
N SER A 940 -31.84 5.57 -4.39
CA SER A 940 -31.90 6.90 -5.02
C SER A 940 -31.47 7.98 -4.04
N LYS A 941 -31.33 9.23 -4.49
CA LYS A 941 -31.06 10.36 -3.58
C LYS A 941 -32.13 10.56 -2.51
N ASP A 942 -33.38 10.16 -2.78
CA ASP A 942 -34.50 10.26 -1.84
C ASP A 942 -34.34 9.34 -0.62
N ASP A 943 -33.43 8.36 -0.69
CA ASP A 943 -33.06 7.50 0.45
C ASP A 943 -32.07 8.18 1.43
N ILE A 944 -31.57 9.39 1.14
CA ILE A 944 -30.56 10.09 1.95
C ILE A 944 -31.12 11.42 2.46
N VAL A 945 -31.25 11.54 3.78
CA VAL A 945 -31.73 12.75 4.46
C VAL A 945 -30.65 13.29 5.39
N ILE A 946 -30.25 14.57 5.23
CA ILE A 946 -29.32 15.23 6.15
C ILE A 946 -30.04 15.55 7.47
N LYS A 947 -29.42 15.21 8.60
CA LYS A 947 -29.91 15.56 9.94
C LYS A 947 -29.09 16.72 10.50
N ASN A 948 -29.69 17.91 10.55
CA ASN A 948 -29.09 19.05 11.26
C ASN A 948 -29.29 18.87 12.77
N LEU A 949 -28.21 18.90 13.55
CA LEU A 949 -28.26 18.87 15.01
C LEU A 949 -28.42 20.30 15.56
N GLU A 950 -29.55 20.57 16.21
CA GLU A 950 -29.75 21.76 17.05
C GLU A 950 -29.39 21.41 18.50
N ILE A 951 -28.19 21.79 18.95
CA ILE A 951 -27.78 21.66 20.36
C ILE A 951 -28.59 22.66 21.21
N LYS A 952 -29.15 22.22 22.33
CA LYS A 952 -29.89 23.09 23.26
C LYS A 952 -29.03 23.40 24.48
N ALA A 953 -29.05 24.66 24.92
CA ALA A 953 -28.14 25.21 25.93
C ALA A 953 -28.29 24.65 27.37
N ASN A 954 -29.07 23.59 27.57
CA ASN A 954 -29.36 22.98 28.87
C ASN A 954 -29.05 21.46 28.93
N ASP A 955 -28.53 20.85 27.86
CA ASP A 955 -28.25 19.40 27.86
C ASP A 955 -26.99 19.10 28.71
N VAL A 956 -27.12 18.15 29.65
CA VAL A 956 -26.06 17.83 30.63
C VAL A 956 -25.01 16.92 29.97
N LEU A 957 -23.79 17.44 29.82
CA LEU A 957 -22.70 16.80 29.08
C LEU A 957 -21.81 15.84 29.89
N GLY A 958 -21.93 15.81 31.22
CA GLY A 958 -21.19 14.92 32.12
C GLY A 958 -21.58 15.12 33.58
N GLU A 959 -21.02 14.32 34.49
CA GLU A 959 -21.28 14.40 35.93
C GLU A 959 -19.99 14.38 36.78
N VAL A 960 -20.06 14.97 37.97
CA VAL A 960 -18.94 15.06 38.91
C VAL A 960 -19.02 13.90 39.89
N ILE A 961 -17.96 13.08 39.96
CA ILE A 961 -17.91 11.88 40.79
C ILE A 961 -17.20 12.16 42.13
N THR A 962 -16.15 12.98 42.13
CA THR A 962 -15.48 13.46 43.35
C THR A 962 -15.08 14.92 43.22
N ASP A 963 -14.63 15.55 44.31
CA ASP A 963 -14.15 16.95 44.31
C ASP A 963 -13.01 17.24 43.30
N ASN A 964 -12.36 16.20 42.75
CA ASN A 964 -11.31 16.32 41.73
C ASN A 964 -11.57 15.52 40.43
N GLU A 965 -12.66 14.75 40.34
CA GLU A 965 -12.90 13.81 39.23
C GLU A 965 -14.32 13.91 38.64
N TRP A 966 -14.37 13.82 37.31
CA TRP A 966 -15.54 14.09 36.47
C TRP A 966 -15.60 13.01 35.38
N GLU A 967 -16.77 12.47 35.08
CA GLU A 967 -16.97 11.47 34.02
C GLU A 967 -18.02 11.93 33.01
N ILE A 968 -17.83 11.49 31.76
CA ILE A 968 -18.73 11.75 30.64
C ILE A 968 -19.47 10.44 30.38
N THR A 969 -20.75 10.38 30.79
CA THR A 969 -21.58 9.17 30.80
C THR A 969 -22.02 8.66 29.42
N ASP A 970 -21.53 9.26 28.32
CA ASP A 970 -21.85 8.87 26.94
C ASP A 970 -20.70 9.24 26.00
N ARG A 971 -20.30 8.30 25.12
CA ARG A 971 -19.20 8.48 24.15
C ARG A 971 -19.46 9.64 23.18
N ASN A 972 -20.72 9.87 22.80
CA ASN A 972 -21.11 10.96 21.89
C ASN A 972 -20.94 12.35 22.53
N LYS A 973 -21.27 12.50 23.81
CA LYS A 973 -21.19 13.78 24.54
C LYS A 973 -19.76 14.29 24.68
N LYS A 974 -18.75 13.41 24.58
CA LYS A 974 -17.33 13.78 24.59
C LYS A 974 -16.98 14.75 23.45
N LEU A 975 -17.56 14.55 22.26
CA LEU A 975 -17.35 15.42 21.09
C LEU A 975 -18.18 16.72 21.13
N GLU A 976 -19.20 16.79 21.99
CA GLU A 976 -20.01 17.99 22.22
C GLU A 976 -19.38 18.87 23.31
N LEU A 977 -18.85 18.27 24.38
CA LEU A 977 -18.08 18.98 25.41
C LEU A 977 -16.83 19.67 24.83
N PHE A 978 -16.12 19.00 23.93
CA PHE A 978 -14.99 19.57 23.18
C PHE A 978 -15.36 20.71 22.20
N LYS A 979 -16.64 21.04 22.04
CA LYS A 979 -17.14 22.20 21.27
C LYS A 979 -17.77 23.29 22.16
N TYR A 980 -17.86 23.04 23.46
CA TYR A 980 -18.44 23.94 24.46
C TYR A 980 -17.37 24.54 25.39
N LEU A 981 -16.26 23.82 25.58
CA LEU A 981 -14.99 24.31 26.14
C LEU A 981 -14.21 25.13 25.09
#